data_AF-A0A523JH91-F1
#
_entry.id   AF-A0A523JH91-F1
#
_cell.length_a   1.000
_cell.length_b   1.000
_cell.length_c   1.000
_cell.angle_alpha   90.00
_cell.angle_beta   90.00
_cell.angle_gamma   90.00
#
_symmetry.space_group_name_H-M   'P 1'
#
loop_
_entity.id
_entity.type
_entity.pdbx_description
1 polymer ?
#
loop_
_entity_poly.entity_id
_entity_poly.type
_entity_poly.pdbx_seq_one_letter_code
_entity_poly.pdbx_strand_id
1 'polypeptide(L)'
;MKLTQKDDQDFAKEKLAQFYANDLIPAEKKHFLTDLKESFGPYLGVEARNGETNGLMDAASQIATLGLGFNPSIFFGVAHHLEAHLNDKSSPHFKKLRKSFEAFLKRKTGWENQYATFANSGAEANEIALGFAYKKRVNKNAKKVLAFKGSFHGRMQITLSSTWNPSKREPFEWPDFLTLYSPFPSMVNNEICRPHLKGWEETWSNAPAKDFCLPENWEYSDEIDLKDWKDADLIAKEVKSLTNVREHLLTGEVYAIIVEPMQCEGGDHYGSNRFFKGLLLLAKSFRVPIIFDEVQTGFHLGREFFWHKMFELDLEPDYLICAKKAQIGIVLSHEKNDIEEEYSVVSTIRGYLHGFILDQFQEQIIELENKVHTRLDKFIERFSKYIERPRAMGLAFAFDVIETEYLDKLIRARFDHSLLYYPAGAKTLRFRLNLGYRSADLDYLFNNLISVFMEVYENAEYAGKTLQVPRQNMKPHYDRHEFLLDNKLSEVQGRGIDKSGFEKLKLYFEEKHQCNLHLVDKELFDLYQDKIQILQNEVYEKARQTDIKNFKNVIYEFDGLALLAEHEGEIRGITFASPMYHHPLERGLRRDSYFEDKKTLYMIDTTVSPDYQGKGMGRDLKYAFNLMADLEGFERIHGRNRDRLAAYMLKINFSLGAIENYYISEDYPDFSAYRDVICYSQLIRWKKPQLNLSQGPSSPLGIIDLNMDFIKKRLPVMVNKVCLSNVVSESFLTDVKDILSLLPEDLRHGYTTSGQSECVDKLVKSIWYKYKTSEDYPKNNKLLTFSGHYFGEGSALARSLSLADDPYFPVQKLNAPSGDNDSEILSQVENELKNGTYHSVWIEPIMQKIMYKVSLDFLNGLRSLCDKYKVPLVFNETASSVYRYSNENYFISHVVKPDCGFSFLGGQAGICFLTRTFFLPKPLMLISTWDGDEFSFGAYVEVMKKVNNNHQEFIALKEEFNAKLQALLAKYPIRVNEISGGIGYFEGDIPTHVAELFKPSGAGFIVCPSRSSMEEFINE
;
A
#
# COMPACT_ATOMS: atom_id res chain seq x y z
N MET A 1 13.96 14.81 -20.87
CA MET A 1 14.47 15.70 -19.80
C MET A 1 15.99 15.65 -19.84
N LYS A 2 16.69 16.62 -19.24
CA LYS A 2 18.14 16.48 -19.05
C LYS A 2 18.40 15.37 -18.03
N LEU A 3 19.60 14.80 -18.09
CA LEU A 3 20.09 13.90 -17.05
C LEU A 3 20.24 14.66 -15.73
N THR A 4 20.01 13.97 -14.62
CA THR A 4 20.34 14.51 -13.31
C THR A 4 21.82 14.86 -13.23
N GLN A 5 22.13 16.01 -12.65
CA GLN A 5 23.49 16.50 -12.47
C GLN A 5 23.86 16.54 -10.98
N LYS A 6 25.14 16.76 -10.70
CA LYS A 6 25.62 16.96 -9.33
C LYS A 6 24.97 18.18 -8.65
N ASP A 7 24.72 19.27 -9.40
CA ASP A 7 24.04 20.46 -8.88
C ASP A 7 22.62 20.16 -8.38
N ASP A 8 21.90 19.20 -8.98
CA ASP A 8 20.58 18.80 -8.49
C ASP A 8 20.66 18.19 -7.08
N GLN A 9 21.70 17.38 -6.83
CA GLN A 9 21.94 16.81 -5.49
C GLN A 9 22.34 17.89 -4.49
N ASP A 10 23.18 18.84 -4.89
CA ASP A 10 23.64 19.90 -4.02
C ASP A 10 22.50 20.89 -3.70
N PHE A 11 21.63 21.21 -4.67
CA PHE A 11 20.39 21.94 -4.47
C PHE A 11 19.45 21.21 -3.48
N ALA A 12 19.23 19.92 -3.67
CA ALA A 12 18.43 19.12 -2.75
C ALA A 12 19.03 19.15 -1.34
N LYS A 13 20.35 18.96 -1.16
CA LYS A 13 21.00 19.04 0.16
C LYS A 13 20.81 20.40 0.82
N GLU A 14 20.96 21.50 0.08
CA GLU A 14 20.77 22.86 0.62
C GLU A 14 19.35 23.07 1.16
N LYS A 15 18.34 22.62 0.39
CA LYS A 15 16.92 22.67 0.80
C LYS A 15 16.65 21.78 2.01
N LEU A 16 17.13 20.55 1.97
CA LEU A 16 16.88 19.53 2.98
C LEU A 16 17.61 19.80 4.30
N ALA A 17 18.76 20.48 4.27
CA ALA A 17 19.55 20.82 5.45
C ALA A 17 18.73 21.58 6.51
N GLN A 18 17.77 22.41 6.10
CA GLN A 18 16.92 23.17 7.02
C GLN A 18 15.99 22.29 7.85
N PHE A 19 15.60 21.12 7.33
CA PHE A 19 14.79 20.15 8.05
C PHE A 19 15.62 19.27 8.99
N TYR A 20 16.91 19.07 8.69
CA TYR A 20 17.80 18.21 9.48
C TYR A 20 18.67 18.95 10.50
N ALA A 21 18.87 20.26 10.35
CA ALA A 21 19.76 21.04 11.21
C ALA A 21 19.39 20.98 12.71
N ASN A 22 18.12 20.75 13.02
CA ASN A 22 17.61 20.71 14.39
C ASN A 22 17.24 19.30 14.88
N ASP A 23 17.73 18.24 14.20
CA ASP A 23 17.37 16.86 14.51
C ASP A 23 15.84 16.63 14.51
N LEU A 24 15.09 17.37 13.67
CA LEU A 24 13.62 17.33 13.64
C LEU A 24 13.12 15.95 13.25
N ILE A 25 13.70 15.39 12.19
CA ILE A 25 13.50 14.01 11.73
C ILE A 25 14.83 13.45 11.20
N PRO A 26 14.99 12.12 11.11
CA PRO A 26 16.17 11.54 10.49
C PRO A 26 16.26 11.88 8.99
N ALA A 27 17.48 12.11 8.50
CA ALA A 27 17.71 12.40 7.10
C ALA A 27 17.36 11.24 6.16
N GLU A 28 16.87 11.55 4.97
CA GLU A 28 16.62 10.57 3.92
C GLU A 28 17.93 9.97 3.39
N LYS A 29 17.84 8.84 2.68
CA LYS A 29 19.04 8.16 2.18
C LYS A 29 19.63 8.76 0.91
N LYS A 30 18.84 9.48 0.10
CA LYS A 30 19.24 9.98 -1.23
C LYS A 30 18.84 11.44 -1.38
N HIS A 31 19.80 12.26 -1.76
CA HIS A 31 19.63 13.72 -1.84
C HIS A 31 19.03 14.14 -3.18
N PHE A 32 17.74 13.84 -3.38
CA PHE A 32 16.96 14.33 -4.52
C PHE A 32 15.59 14.77 -4.03
N LEU A 33 15.12 15.92 -4.53
CA LEU A 33 13.75 16.40 -4.34
C LEU A 33 12.90 15.93 -5.51
N THR A 34 11.77 15.30 -5.20
CA THR A 34 10.92 14.67 -6.23
C THR A 34 9.91 15.65 -6.82
N ASP A 35 9.87 15.73 -8.14
CA ASP A 35 8.75 16.30 -8.89
C ASP A 35 7.92 15.15 -9.50
N LEU A 36 6.94 14.69 -8.72
CA LEU A 36 6.09 13.55 -9.11
C LEU A 36 5.13 13.90 -10.25
N LYS A 37 4.82 15.18 -10.46
CA LYS A 37 3.92 15.60 -11.54
C LYS A 37 4.58 15.41 -12.91
N GLU A 38 5.89 15.63 -12.99
CA GLU A 38 6.69 15.48 -14.21
C GLU A 38 7.35 14.10 -14.36
N SER A 39 7.18 13.21 -13.37
CA SER A 39 7.64 11.81 -13.46
C SER A 39 6.84 11.03 -14.51
N PHE A 40 7.42 10.05 -15.20
CA PHE A 40 6.68 9.22 -16.16
C PHE A 40 7.39 7.89 -16.45
N GLY A 41 6.62 6.81 -16.64
CA GLY A 41 7.18 5.50 -16.99
C GLY A 41 8.27 5.07 -16.01
N PRO A 42 9.50 4.75 -16.44
CA PRO A 42 10.59 4.40 -15.54
C PRO A 42 11.42 5.60 -15.04
N TYR A 43 10.98 6.85 -15.25
CA TYR A 43 11.75 8.04 -14.90
C TYR A 43 11.12 8.82 -13.74
N LEU A 44 11.90 9.01 -12.68
CA LEU A 44 11.59 9.92 -11.58
C LEU A 44 11.99 11.33 -11.98
N GLY A 45 11.05 12.27 -11.88
CA GLY A 45 11.30 13.70 -12.00
C GLY A 45 12.02 14.23 -10.77
N VAL A 46 13.10 14.97 -10.99
CA VAL A 46 13.95 15.57 -9.96
C VAL A 46 13.97 17.08 -10.16
N GLU A 47 13.66 17.81 -9.08
CA GLU A 47 13.71 19.27 -9.09
C GLU A 47 15.16 19.76 -9.23
N ALA A 48 15.38 20.71 -10.15
CA ALA A 48 16.66 21.38 -10.33
C ALA A 48 16.60 22.83 -9.83
N ARG A 49 17.77 23.40 -9.49
CA ARG A 49 17.90 24.75 -8.94
C ARG A 49 17.30 25.84 -9.84
N ASN A 50 17.34 25.64 -11.16
CA ASN A 50 16.82 26.57 -12.15
C ASN A 50 15.28 26.49 -12.33
N GLY A 51 14.59 25.64 -11.55
CA GLY A 51 13.15 25.40 -11.67
C GLY A 51 12.75 24.46 -12.81
N GLU A 52 13.71 23.88 -13.54
CA GLU A 52 13.45 22.79 -14.48
C GLU A 52 13.37 21.44 -13.75
N THR A 53 12.83 20.43 -14.44
CA THR A 53 12.80 19.04 -13.96
C THR A 53 13.74 18.16 -14.78
N ASN A 54 14.66 17.49 -14.10
CA ASN A 54 15.58 16.51 -14.66
C ASN A 54 15.07 15.09 -14.42
N GLY A 55 15.58 14.12 -15.18
CA GLY A 55 15.11 12.73 -15.10
C GLY A 55 16.14 11.76 -14.55
N LEU A 56 15.74 10.99 -13.55
CA LEU A 56 16.49 9.86 -13.00
C LEU A 56 15.80 8.55 -13.41
N MET A 57 16.50 7.65 -14.10
CA MET A 57 15.93 6.34 -14.44
C MET A 57 15.85 5.46 -13.19
N ASP A 58 14.63 5.12 -12.78
CA ASP A 58 14.33 4.19 -11.71
C ASP A 58 14.32 2.74 -12.24
N ALA A 59 15.49 2.09 -12.18
CA ALA A 59 15.65 0.66 -12.41
C ALA A 59 15.47 -0.16 -11.13
N ALA A 60 14.86 0.42 -10.09
CA ALA A 60 14.49 -0.23 -8.85
C ALA A 60 12.98 -0.19 -8.57
N SER A 61 12.20 0.52 -9.38
CA SER A 61 10.75 0.73 -9.23
C SER A 61 10.36 1.03 -7.79
N GLN A 62 11.08 1.94 -7.12
CA GLN A 62 10.92 2.27 -5.70
C GLN A 62 10.94 1.04 -4.76
N ILE A 63 11.95 0.19 -4.90
CA ILE A 63 12.09 -1.10 -4.19
C ILE A 63 10.94 -2.05 -4.55
N ALA A 64 10.75 -2.26 -5.86
CA ALA A 64 9.71 -3.11 -6.42
C ALA A 64 8.28 -2.74 -5.98
N THR A 65 8.01 -1.45 -5.78
CA THR A 65 6.69 -0.90 -5.41
C THR A 65 5.90 -0.43 -6.63
N LEU A 66 6.56 0.11 -7.66
CA LEU A 66 5.92 0.73 -8.82
C LEU A 66 5.92 -0.17 -10.06
N GLY A 67 5.22 -1.30 -10.04
CA GLY A 67 5.13 -2.22 -11.19
C GLY A 67 4.57 -1.61 -12.49
N LEU A 68 3.87 -0.47 -12.44
CA LEU A 68 3.39 0.27 -13.63
C LEU A 68 4.24 1.49 -14.01
N GLY A 69 5.25 1.81 -13.21
CA GLY A 69 6.02 3.06 -13.34
C GLY A 69 5.29 4.28 -12.77
N PHE A 70 5.81 5.47 -13.09
CA PHE A 70 5.27 6.76 -12.68
C PHE A 70 4.17 7.25 -13.63
N ASN A 71 3.20 7.96 -13.07
CA ASN A 71 2.01 8.50 -13.74
C ASN A 71 1.26 7.50 -14.66
N PRO A 72 1.01 6.25 -14.23
CA PRO A 72 0.20 5.34 -15.02
C PRO A 72 -1.26 5.82 -15.00
N SER A 73 -1.87 5.94 -16.19
CA SER A 73 -3.22 6.52 -16.33
C SER A 73 -4.27 5.90 -15.41
N ILE A 74 -4.16 4.61 -15.10
CA ILE A 74 -5.13 3.91 -14.24
C ILE A 74 -5.18 4.46 -12.82
N PHE A 75 -4.07 4.96 -12.25
CA PHE A 75 -4.04 5.45 -10.87
C PHE A 75 -4.76 6.78 -10.68
N PHE A 76 -5.06 7.51 -11.75
CA PHE A 76 -6.02 8.62 -11.66
C PHE A 76 -7.43 8.15 -11.27
N GLY A 77 -7.74 6.86 -11.49
CA GLY A 77 -8.96 6.21 -11.02
C GLY A 77 -9.16 6.33 -9.51
N VAL A 78 -8.08 6.36 -8.73
CA VAL A 78 -8.15 6.50 -7.26
C VAL A 78 -8.85 7.78 -6.86
N ALA A 79 -8.53 8.89 -7.53
CA ALA A 79 -9.07 10.20 -7.20
C ALA A 79 -10.57 10.34 -7.51
N HIS A 80 -11.13 9.46 -8.36
CA HIS A 80 -12.56 9.47 -8.70
C HIS A 80 -13.47 8.84 -7.63
N HIS A 81 -12.90 8.30 -6.55
CA HIS A 81 -13.64 7.82 -5.38
C HIS A 81 -13.59 8.87 -4.27
N LEU A 82 -14.75 9.37 -3.81
CA LEU A 82 -14.80 10.35 -2.73
C LEU A 82 -14.19 9.78 -1.44
N GLU A 83 -14.41 8.49 -1.19
CA GLU A 83 -13.89 7.76 -0.04
C GLU A 83 -12.36 7.79 0.04
N ALA A 84 -11.68 7.89 -1.11
CA ALA A 84 -10.23 8.02 -1.17
C ALA A 84 -9.78 9.36 -0.57
N HIS A 85 -10.52 10.44 -0.82
CA HIS A 85 -10.20 11.76 -0.28
C HIS A 85 -10.48 11.85 1.22
N LEU A 86 -11.57 11.25 1.68
CA LEU A 86 -12.03 11.33 3.07
C LEU A 86 -11.46 10.23 3.98
N ASN A 87 -10.79 9.23 3.40
CA ASN A 87 -10.41 7.98 4.07
C ASN A 87 -11.60 7.24 4.71
N ASP A 88 -12.79 7.32 4.10
CA ASP A 88 -14.01 6.68 4.59
C ASP A 88 -14.06 5.19 4.22
N LYS A 89 -13.82 4.33 5.22
CA LYS A 89 -13.88 2.87 5.08
C LYS A 89 -15.30 2.31 5.19
N SER A 90 -16.24 3.12 5.67
CA SER A 90 -17.59 2.69 6.05
C SER A 90 -18.60 2.81 4.91
N SER A 91 -18.31 3.64 3.91
CA SER A 91 -19.12 3.80 2.70
C SER A 91 -19.51 2.45 2.05
N PRO A 92 -20.79 2.29 1.63
CA PRO A 92 -21.22 1.12 0.88
C PRO A 92 -20.43 0.89 -0.44
N HIS A 93 -20.03 1.97 -1.10
CA HIS A 93 -19.28 1.90 -2.36
C HIS A 93 -17.85 1.39 -2.12
N PHE A 94 -17.16 1.88 -1.09
CA PHE A 94 -15.84 1.36 -0.75
C PHE A 94 -15.90 -0.09 -0.25
N LYS A 95 -16.92 -0.46 0.54
CA LYS A 95 -17.14 -1.87 0.94
C LYS A 95 -17.31 -2.78 -0.28
N LYS A 96 -18.00 -2.32 -1.34
CA LYS A 96 -18.12 -3.06 -2.60
C LYS A 96 -16.76 -3.18 -3.31
N LEU A 97 -16.00 -2.09 -3.40
CA LEU A 97 -14.66 -2.09 -3.99
C LEU A 97 -13.72 -3.07 -3.27
N ARG A 98 -13.71 -3.06 -1.94
CA ARG A 98 -12.93 -4.02 -1.13
C ARG A 98 -13.32 -5.46 -1.47
N LYS A 99 -14.61 -5.78 -1.55
CA LYS A 99 -15.08 -7.11 -1.94
C LYS A 99 -14.61 -7.49 -3.35
N SER A 100 -14.60 -6.56 -4.30
CA SER A 100 -14.04 -6.81 -5.64
C SER A 100 -12.55 -7.12 -5.57
N PHE A 101 -11.79 -6.42 -4.72
CA PHE A 101 -10.37 -6.72 -4.52
C PHE A 101 -10.15 -8.10 -3.89
N GLU A 102 -10.90 -8.43 -2.84
CA GLU A 102 -10.85 -9.75 -2.19
C GLU A 102 -11.21 -10.89 -3.17
N ALA A 103 -12.24 -10.69 -3.99
CA ALA A 103 -12.65 -11.65 -5.02
C ALA A 103 -11.56 -11.82 -6.10
N PHE A 104 -10.94 -10.72 -6.53
CA PHE A 104 -9.80 -10.75 -7.45
C PHE A 104 -8.63 -11.54 -6.86
N LEU A 105 -8.23 -11.24 -5.61
CA LEU A 105 -7.15 -11.96 -4.93
C LEU A 105 -7.47 -13.46 -4.78
N LYS A 106 -8.72 -13.81 -4.46
CA LYS A 106 -9.17 -15.21 -4.36
C LYS A 106 -9.01 -15.96 -5.67
N ARG A 107 -9.31 -15.32 -6.81
CA ARG A 107 -9.07 -15.92 -8.14
C ARG A 107 -7.58 -16.14 -8.42
N LYS A 108 -6.69 -15.32 -7.85
CA LYS A 108 -5.23 -15.42 -8.08
C LYS A 108 -4.54 -16.43 -7.18
N THR A 109 -5.00 -16.62 -5.95
CA THR A 109 -4.50 -17.71 -5.10
C THR A 109 -5.06 -19.06 -5.54
N GLY A 110 -6.35 -19.11 -5.86
CA GLY A 110 -7.10 -20.34 -6.08
C GLY A 110 -7.56 -21.02 -4.78
N TRP A 111 -7.45 -20.34 -3.63
CA TRP A 111 -7.81 -20.91 -2.34
C TRP A 111 -9.33 -21.06 -2.21
N GLU A 112 -9.78 -22.20 -1.70
CA GLU A 112 -11.20 -22.48 -1.47
C GLU A 112 -11.78 -21.49 -0.44
N ASN A 113 -11.10 -21.39 0.72
CA ASN A 113 -11.38 -20.44 1.77
C ASN A 113 -10.27 -19.39 1.79
N GLN A 114 -10.64 -18.11 1.63
CA GLN A 114 -9.69 -17.02 1.69
C GLN A 114 -10.31 -15.82 2.41
N TYR A 115 -9.56 -15.31 3.38
CA TYR A 115 -9.85 -14.06 4.07
C TYR A 115 -8.64 -13.14 3.94
N ALA A 116 -8.91 -11.87 3.67
CA ALA A 116 -7.88 -10.84 3.58
C ALA A 116 -7.97 -9.90 4.79
N THR A 117 -6.84 -9.74 5.48
CA THR A 117 -6.65 -8.70 6.50
C THR A 117 -5.76 -7.61 5.93
N PHE A 118 -6.22 -6.36 5.98
CA PHE A 118 -5.46 -5.21 5.48
C PHE A 118 -4.69 -4.51 6.60
N ALA A 119 -3.48 -4.09 6.28
CA ALA A 119 -2.53 -3.43 7.17
C ALA A 119 -1.82 -2.30 6.43
N ASN A 120 -1.03 -1.50 7.14
CA ASN A 120 -0.35 -0.41 6.46
C ASN A 120 0.82 -0.93 5.62
N SER A 121 1.74 -1.67 6.22
CA SER A 121 3.01 -2.06 5.61
C SER A 121 3.22 -3.58 5.53
N GLY A 122 4.26 -4.01 4.80
CA GLY A 122 4.66 -5.42 4.75
C GLY A 122 5.19 -5.95 6.08
N ALA A 123 5.91 -5.12 6.86
CA ALA A 123 6.37 -5.50 8.19
C ALA A 123 5.18 -5.71 9.14
N GLU A 124 4.19 -4.82 9.09
CA GLU A 124 2.97 -4.94 9.89
C GLU A 124 2.14 -6.16 9.47
N ALA A 125 2.00 -6.42 8.16
CA ALA A 125 1.29 -7.61 7.67
C ALA A 125 1.98 -8.92 8.14
N ASN A 126 3.32 -8.99 8.08
CA ASN A 126 4.07 -10.11 8.63
C ASN A 126 3.86 -10.25 10.16
N GLU A 127 3.90 -9.16 10.92
CA GLU A 127 3.63 -9.17 12.38
C GLU A 127 2.21 -9.61 12.72
N ILE A 128 1.20 -9.25 11.91
CA ILE A 128 -0.19 -9.70 12.05
C ILE A 128 -0.27 -11.21 11.83
N ALA A 129 0.30 -11.73 10.74
CA ALA A 129 0.30 -13.16 10.45
C ALA A 129 1.03 -13.97 11.54
N LEU A 130 2.18 -13.48 12.01
CA LEU A 130 2.89 -14.04 13.16
C LEU A 130 2.04 -13.98 14.43
N GLY A 131 1.25 -12.93 14.63
CA GLY A 131 0.28 -12.83 15.73
C GLY A 131 -0.82 -13.89 15.64
N PHE A 132 -1.37 -14.13 14.45
CA PHE A 132 -2.35 -15.19 14.21
C PHE A 132 -1.76 -16.58 14.46
N ALA A 133 -0.55 -16.84 13.97
CA ALA A 133 0.17 -18.08 14.23
C ALA A 133 0.45 -18.26 15.74
N TYR A 134 0.88 -17.21 16.43
CA TYR A 134 1.13 -17.26 17.88
C TYR A 134 -0.13 -17.60 18.66
N LYS A 135 -1.28 -16.97 18.38
CA LYS A 135 -2.55 -17.29 19.05
C LYS A 135 -2.94 -18.76 18.88
N LYS A 136 -2.71 -19.33 17.69
CA LYS A 136 -3.09 -20.70 17.31
C LYS A 136 -2.06 -21.77 17.65
N ARG A 137 -0.87 -21.38 18.13
CA ARG A 137 0.22 -22.32 18.44
C ARG A 137 -0.26 -23.45 19.34
N VAL A 138 0.16 -24.67 18.98
CA VAL A 138 -0.17 -25.90 19.72
C VAL A 138 0.56 -25.91 21.06
N ASN A 139 1.87 -25.67 21.06
CA ASN A 139 2.64 -25.50 22.29
C ASN A 139 2.56 -24.06 22.78
N LYS A 140 1.82 -23.81 23.87
CA LYS A 140 1.70 -22.46 24.45
C LYS A 140 3.02 -21.87 24.98
N ASN A 141 4.03 -22.70 25.19
CA ASN A 141 5.38 -22.25 25.56
C ASN A 141 6.26 -21.89 24.34
N ALA A 142 5.83 -22.18 23.11
CA ALA A 142 6.58 -21.81 21.91
C ALA A 142 6.57 -20.29 21.74
N LYS A 143 7.77 -19.70 21.65
CA LYS A 143 8.00 -18.24 21.60
C LYS A 143 8.92 -17.81 20.48
N LYS A 144 9.45 -18.75 19.68
CA LYS A 144 10.41 -18.44 18.62
C LYS A 144 9.80 -18.58 17.25
N VAL A 145 10.24 -17.71 16.35
CA VAL A 145 10.03 -17.84 14.91
C VAL A 145 11.22 -18.60 14.33
N LEU A 146 10.99 -19.37 13.26
CA LEU A 146 12.05 -19.92 12.42
C LEU A 146 12.05 -19.20 11.06
N ALA A 147 13.20 -18.62 10.71
CA ALA A 147 13.44 -17.97 9.42
C ALA A 147 14.69 -18.58 8.73
N PHE A 148 15.09 -18.02 7.60
CA PHE A 148 16.20 -18.54 6.79
C PHE A 148 17.34 -17.54 6.65
N LYS A 149 18.58 -18.03 6.65
CA LYS A 149 19.76 -17.19 6.40
C LYS A 149 19.60 -16.49 5.05
N GLY A 150 19.85 -15.18 5.03
CA GLY A 150 19.64 -14.31 3.86
C GLY A 150 18.28 -13.61 3.80
N SER A 151 17.32 -13.95 4.66
CA SER A 151 15.96 -13.40 4.58
C SER A 151 15.85 -11.93 5.00
N PHE A 152 14.77 -11.27 4.54
CA PHE A 152 14.32 -9.96 5.00
C PHE A 152 12.79 -9.91 5.10
N HIS A 153 12.29 -9.73 6.32
CA HIS A 153 10.84 -9.77 6.61
C HIS A 153 10.28 -8.46 7.15
N GLY A 154 11.11 -7.44 7.34
CA GLY A 154 10.66 -6.14 7.83
C GLY A 154 11.55 -5.54 8.90
N ARG A 155 11.06 -4.49 9.55
CA ARG A 155 11.80 -3.72 10.55
C ARG A 155 10.99 -3.45 11.82
N MET A 156 9.85 -4.10 12.01
CA MET A 156 9.18 -4.19 13.31
C MET A 156 9.85 -5.28 14.16
N GLN A 157 9.57 -5.39 15.45
CA GLN A 157 10.43 -6.09 16.40
C GLN A 157 10.65 -7.58 16.05
N ILE A 158 9.59 -8.33 15.76
CA ILE A 158 9.71 -9.76 15.39
C ILE A 158 10.18 -9.90 13.95
N THR A 159 9.68 -9.07 13.04
CA THR A 159 10.12 -9.10 11.63
C THR A 159 11.58 -8.68 11.42
N LEU A 160 12.10 -7.80 12.27
CA LEU A 160 13.50 -7.42 12.36
C LEU A 160 14.34 -8.54 12.97
N SER A 161 13.84 -9.18 14.04
CA SER A 161 14.41 -10.41 14.59
C SER A 161 14.48 -11.51 13.53
N SER A 162 13.51 -11.56 12.61
CA SER A 162 13.45 -12.53 11.50
C SER A 162 14.25 -12.11 10.27
N THR A 163 14.78 -10.89 10.22
CA THR A 163 15.63 -10.39 9.13
C THR A 163 17.10 -10.72 9.38
N TRP A 164 17.73 -11.43 8.44
CA TRP A 164 19.06 -12.02 8.66
C TRP A 164 20.18 -11.01 8.94
N ASN A 165 20.13 -9.83 8.31
CA ASN A 165 21.25 -8.87 8.34
C ASN A 165 21.61 -8.44 9.78
N PRO A 166 22.81 -8.81 10.29
CA PRO A 166 23.20 -8.56 11.67
C PRO A 166 23.24 -7.08 12.05
N SER A 167 23.79 -6.23 11.17
CA SER A 167 23.87 -4.76 11.38
C SER A 167 22.50 -4.11 11.63
N LYS A 168 21.43 -4.72 11.13
CA LYS A 168 20.06 -4.26 11.32
C LYS A 168 19.44 -4.81 12.60
N ARG A 169 19.65 -6.10 12.86
CA ARG A 169 18.98 -6.90 13.90
C ARG A 169 19.63 -6.78 15.26
N GLU A 170 20.95 -7.03 15.35
CA GLU A 170 21.69 -7.15 16.62
C GLU A 170 21.53 -5.97 17.57
N PRO A 171 21.44 -4.69 17.11
CA PRO A 171 21.23 -3.57 18.03
C PRO A 171 19.90 -3.65 18.81
N PHE A 172 18.88 -4.33 18.26
CA PHE A 172 17.51 -4.38 18.81
C PHE A 172 17.11 -5.78 19.30
N GLU A 173 18.07 -6.71 19.37
CA GLU A 173 17.80 -8.07 19.80
C GLU A 173 17.28 -8.16 21.22
N TRP A 174 16.24 -8.98 21.38
CA TRP A 174 15.63 -9.30 22.65
C TRP A 174 15.81 -10.81 22.92
N PRO A 175 16.71 -11.20 23.85
CA PRO A 175 17.17 -12.59 23.98
C PRO A 175 16.10 -13.67 24.06
N ASP A 176 15.02 -13.42 24.80
CA ASP A 176 13.94 -14.41 25.00
C ASP A 176 13.03 -14.60 23.76
N PHE A 177 13.14 -13.72 22.76
CA PHE A 177 12.27 -13.65 21.58
C PHE A 177 13.07 -13.67 20.26
N LEU A 178 14.28 -14.23 20.29
CA LEU A 178 15.13 -14.35 19.11
C LEU A 178 14.56 -15.34 18.10
N THR A 179 14.73 -14.99 16.83
CA THR A 179 14.42 -15.88 15.70
C THR A 179 15.54 -16.90 15.51
N LEU A 180 15.15 -18.15 15.23
CA LEU A 180 16.06 -19.21 14.81
C LEU A 180 16.27 -19.14 13.29
N TYR A 181 17.43 -19.60 12.81
CA TYR A 181 17.80 -19.50 11.39
C TYR A 181 18.30 -20.80 10.79
N SER A 182 17.60 -21.28 9.78
CA SER A 182 18.05 -22.40 8.93
C SER A 182 18.77 -21.92 7.67
N PRO A 183 19.70 -22.71 7.09
CA PRO A 183 20.30 -22.41 5.79
C PRO A 183 19.23 -22.36 4.68
N PHE A 184 19.29 -21.38 3.78
CA PHE A 184 18.45 -21.36 2.57
C PHE A 184 19.16 -22.11 1.42
N PRO A 185 18.51 -23.07 0.75
CA PRO A 185 19.12 -23.81 -0.35
C PRO A 185 19.06 -23.01 -1.66
N SER A 186 19.86 -21.95 -1.76
CA SER A 186 19.90 -21.09 -2.96
C SER A 186 20.37 -21.87 -4.19
N MET A 187 19.63 -21.66 -5.29
CA MET A 187 19.99 -22.14 -6.61
C MET A 187 21.02 -21.22 -7.30
N VAL A 188 21.65 -21.74 -8.35
CA VAL A 188 22.63 -21.03 -9.20
C VAL A 188 22.06 -20.58 -10.55
N ASN A 189 20.89 -21.10 -10.95
CA ASN A 189 20.21 -20.77 -12.21
C ASN A 189 18.71 -20.45 -11.96
N ASN A 190 17.98 -20.12 -13.03
CA ASN A 190 16.58 -19.66 -12.96
C ASN A 190 15.52 -20.78 -13.04
N GLU A 191 15.92 -22.06 -13.14
CA GLU A 191 15.01 -23.20 -13.34
C GLU A 191 14.41 -23.69 -12.00
N ILE A 192 13.43 -22.96 -11.49
CA ILE A 192 12.83 -23.22 -10.16
C ILE A 192 12.00 -24.50 -10.08
N CYS A 193 11.47 -24.99 -11.20
CA CYS A 193 10.77 -26.27 -11.27
C CYS A 193 11.78 -27.39 -11.50
N ARG A 194 12.08 -28.15 -10.44
CA ARG A 194 12.96 -29.30 -10.47
C ARG A 194 12.16 -30.61 -10.51
N PRO A 195 12.73 -31.66 -11.13
CA PRO A 195 12.24 -33.03 -11.03
C PRO A 195 11.92 -33.50 -9.61
N HIS A 196 10.86 -34.30 -9.49
CA HIS A 196 10.50 -35.01 -8.26
C HIS A 196 11.52 -36.11 -7.93
N LEU A 197 11.70 -36.39 -6.64
CA LEU A 197 12.56 -37.45 -6.12
C LEU A 197 11.72 -38.56 -5.48
N LYS A 198 12.08 -39.83 -5.71
CA LYS A 198 11.43 -41.00 -5.10
C LYS A 198 11.49 -40.89 -3.57
N GLY A 199 10.35 -41.11 -2.92
CA GLY A 199 10.25 -41.08 -1.44
C GLY A 199 10.36 -39.70 -0.78
N TRP A 200 10.50 -38.60 -1.54
CA TRP A 200 10.70 -37.25 -0.97
C TRP A 200 9.53 -36.80 -0.09
N GLU A 201 8.32 -36.91 -0.62
CA GLU A 201 7.11 -36.48 0.10
C GLU A 201 6.84 -37.35 1.33
N GLU A 202 7.00 -38.67 1.21
CA GLU A 202 6.84 -39.61 2.31
C GLU A 202 7.85 -39.31 3.43
N THR A 203 9.11 -39.07 3.07
CA THR A 203 10.17 -38.73 4.04
C THR A 203 9.78 -37.49 4.84
N TRP A 204 9.48 -36.37 4.18
CA TRP A 204 9.23 -35.11 4.88
C TRP A 204 7.87 -35.06 5.59
N SER A 205 6.88 -35.84 5.14
CA SER A 205 5.61 -36.01 5.85
C SER A 205 5.78 -36.79 7.16
N ASN A 206 6.71 -37.75 7.19
CA ASN A 206 7.03 -38.57 8.37
C ASN A 206 8.13 -37.94 9.25
N ALA A 207 8.51 -36.68 9.02
CA ALA A 207 9.57 -35.99 9.76
C ALA A 207 9.42 -36.01 11.30
N PRO A 208 8.21 -35.98 11.92
CA PRO A 208 8.08 -36.05 13.37
C PRO A 208 8.36 -37.43 13.98
N ALA A 209 8.49 -38.48 13.17
CA ALA A 209 8.67 -39.85 13.64
C ALA A 209 9.98 -40.02 14.43
N LYS A 210 9.95 -40.90 15.45
CA LYS A 210 11.11 -41.20 16.29
C LYS A 210 12.20 -41.97 15.54
N ASP A 211 11.78 -42.81 14.59
CA ASP A 211 12.58 -43.64 13.70
C ASP A 211 12.80 -42.99 12.32
N PHE A 212 12.62 -41.67 12.22
CA PHE A 212 12.91 -40.93 10.99
C PHE A 212 14.34 -41.19 10.51
N CYS A 213 14.46 -41.63 9.27
CA CYS A 213 15.73 -41.83 8.58
C CYS A 213 15.67 -41.19 7.19
N LEU A 214 16.81 -40.69 6.72
CA LEU A 214 16.96 -40.20 5.35
C LEU A 214 17.40 -41.36 4.45
N PRO A 215 16.91 -41.43 3.20
CA PRO A 215 17.45 -42.35 2.20
C PRO A 215 18.96 -42.16 2.00
N GLU A 216 19.69 -43.24 1.75
CA GLU A 216 21.13 -43.18 1.45
C GLU A 216 21.40 -42.44 0.14
N ASN A 217 20.53 -42.63 -0.86
CA ASN A 217 20.61 -41.98 -2.16
C ASN A 217 19.23 -41.45 -2.56
N TRP A 218 19.22 -40.27 -3.19
CA TRP A 218 18.02 -39.69 -3.78
C TRP A 218 18.00 -39.94 -5.28
N GLU A 219 17.02 -40.70 -5.74
CA GLU A 219 16.79 -40.99 -7.16
C GLU A 219 15.60 -40.19 -7.68
N TYR A 220 15.68 -39.76 -8.94
CA TYR A 220 14.55 -39.17 -9.64
C TYR A 220 13.46 -40.22 -9.91
N SER A 221 12.19 -39.79 -9.99
CA SER A 221 11.08 -40.67 -10.36
C SER A 221 11.19 -41.17 -11.81
N ASP A 222 10.70 -42.38 -12.09
CA ASP A 222 10.96 -43.16 -13.33
C ASP A 222 10.33 -42.59 -14.63
N GLU A 223 9.84 -41.35 -14.65
CA GLU A 223 9.11 -40.75 -15.77
C GLU A 223 9.85 -39.59 -16.46
N ILE A 224 11.15 -39.43 -16.22
CA ILE A 224 11.92 -38.28 -16.71
C ILE A 224 12.95 -38.75 -17.75
N ASP A 225 13.13 -38.01 -18.83
CA ASP A 225 14.28 -38.20 -19.74
C ASP A 225 15.56 -37.81 -18.98
N LEU A 226 16.09 -38.76 -18.20
CA LEU A 226 17.07 -38.59 -17.11
C LEU A 226 18.47 -38.08 -17.52
N LYS A 227 18.69 -37.63 -18.75
CA LYS A 227 20.07 -37.45 -19.23
C LYS A 227 20.78 -36.15 -18.84
N ASP A 228 20.08 -35.11 -18.37
CA ASP A 228 20.72 -33.77 -18.24
C ASP A 228 20.64 -33.04 -16.89
N TRP A 229 19.89 -33.51 -15.88
CA TRP A 229 19.81 -32.80 -14.58
C TRP A 229 21.00 -33.12 -13.66
N LYS A 230 21.75 -32.09 -13.24
CA LYS A 230 22.92 -32.19 -12.34
C LYS A 230 22.65 -31.51 -10.99
N ASP A 231 21.67 -32.01 -10.24
CA ASP A 231 21.22 -31.36 -9.00
C ASP A 231 21.90 -31.90 -7.72
N ALA A 232 22.89 -32.80 -7.77
CA ALA A 232 23.40 -33.47 -6.57
C ALA A 232 23.80 -32.49 -5.43
N ASP A 233 24.47 -31.37 -5.77
CA ASP A 233 24.80 -30.31 -4.80
C ASP A 233 23.56 -29.57 -4.27
N LEU A 234 22.58 -29.29 -5.15
CA LEU A 234 21.32 -28.66 -4.76
C LEU A 234 20.51 -29.58 -3.83
N ILE A 235 20.35 -30.85 -4.16
CA ILE A 235 19.67 -31.85 -3.33
C ILE A 235 20.33 -31.93 -1.95
N ALA A 236 21.67 -31.99 -1.89
CA ALA A 236 22.39 -32.00 -0.62
C ALA A 236 22.12 -30.74 0.23
N LYS A 237 22.07 -29.56 -0.39
CA LYS A 237 21.70 -28.30 0.28
C LYS A 237 20.26 -28.30 0.78
N GLU A 238 19.32 -28.80 -0.02
CA GLU A 238 17.90 -28.91 0.32
C GLU A 238 17.69 -29.85 1.51
N VAL A 239 18.27 -31.06 1.46
CA VAL A 239 18.22 -32.03 2.56
C VAL A 239 18.84 -31.46 3.84
N LYS A 240 19.99 -30.80 3.74
CA LYS A 240 20.63 -30.15 4.88
C LYS A 240 19.75 -29.06 5.49
N SER A 241 19.11 -28.24 4.65
CA SER A 241 18.19 -27.20 5.11
C SER A 241 16.99 -27.81 5.84
N LEU A 242 16.28 -28.74 5.20
CA LEU A 242 15.08 -29.38 5.78
C LEU A 242 15.37 -30.19 7.04
N THR A 243 16.53 -30.85 7.11
CA THR A 243 16.99 -31.54 8.33
C THR A 243 17.21 -30.56 9.48
N ASN A 244 17.84 -29.41 9.20
CA ASN A 244 18.03 -28.39 10.23
C ASN A 244 16.70 -27.75 10.67
N VAL A 245 15.76 -27.55 9.75
CA VAL A 245 14.38 -27.14 10.09
C VAL A 245 13.75 -28.17 11.03
N ARG A 246 13.83 -29.46 10.71
CA ARG A 246 13.33 -30.56 11.56
C ARG A 246 13.92 -30.50 12.98
N GLU A 247 15.24 -30.33 13.10
CA GLU A 247 15.92 -30.21 14.40
C GLU A 247 15.36 -29.05 15.23
N HIS A 248 15.11 -27.90 14.60
CA HIS A 248 14.50 -26.76 15.29
C HIS A 248 13.06 -27.05 15.70
N LEU A 249 12.25 -27.69 14.86
CA LEU A 249 10.86 -28.02 15.21
C LEU A 249 10.77 -29.05 16.35
N LEU A 250 11.70 -30.01 16.43
CA LEU A 250 11.76 -30.99 17.52
C LEU A 250 11.98 -30.37 18.91
N THR A 251 12.52 -29.15 18.98
CA THR A 251 12.68 -28.44 20.27
C THR A 251 11.33 -28.06 20.89
N GLY A 252 10.28 -27.93 20.06
CA GLY A 252 8.98 -27.42 20.47
C GLY A 252 8.94 -25.91 20.76
N GLU A 253 10.02 -25.16 20.55
CA GLU A 253 10.08 -23.71 20.81
C GLU A 253 9.54 -22.84 19.66
N VAL A 254 9.42 -23.43 18.46
CA VAL A 254 9.01 -22.74 17.24
C VAL A 254 7.49 -22.69 17.12
N TYR A 255 6.91 -21.49 17.01
CA TYR A 255 5.47 -21.31 16.80
C TYR A 255 5.09 -20.98 15.35
N ALA A 256 6.04 -20.54 14.53
CA ALA A 256 5.82 -20.23 13.12
C ALA A 256 7.11 -20.34 12.30
N ILE A 257 6.98 -20.71 11.03
CA ILE A 257 8.04 -20.60 10.01
C ILE A 257 7.71 -19.43 9.09
N ILE A 258 8.69 -18.59 8.78
CA ILE A 258 8.55 -17.50 7.79
C ILE A 258 9.64 -17.62 6.72
N VAL A 259 9.25 -17.50 5.45
CA VAL A 259 10.16 -17.67 4.32
C VAL A 259 9.73 -16.85 3.11
N GLU A 260 10.68 -16.26 2.40
CA GLU A 260 10.45 -15.67 1.07
C GLU A 260 10.56 -16.77 0.00
N PRO A 261 9.62 -16.89 -0.96
CA PRO A 261 9.77 -17.77 -2.13
C PRO A 261 11.03 -17.48 -2.97
N MET A 262 11.42 -16.20 -3.03
CA MET A 262 12.69 -15.70 -3.54
C MET A 262 13.23 -14.68 -2.53
N GLN A 263 14.41 -14.93 -1.94
CA GLN A 263 15.03 -13.98 -1.02
C GLN A 263 15.54 -12.77 -1.79
N CYS A 264 14.81 -11.65 -1.75
CA CYS A 264 15.11 -10.48 -2.57
C CYS A 264 16.28 -9.66 -1.99
N GLU A 265 16.17 -9.21 -0.74
CA GLU A 265 17.23 -8.42 -0.11
C GLU A 265 18.48 -9.25 0.18
N GLY A 266 18.33 -10.57 0.31
CA GLY A 266 19.43 -11.52 0.53
C GLY A 266 20.41 -11.65 -0.63
N GLY A 267 20.04 -11.14 -1.80
CA GLY A 267 20.82 -11.26 -3.03
C GLY A 267 20.07 -12.02 -4.11
N ASP A 268 18.74 -11.89 -4.22
CA ASP A 268 17.92 -12.56 -5.23
C ASP A 268 18.21 -14.08 -5.29
N HIS A 269 18.11 -14.77 -4.15
CA HIS A 269 18.27 -16.22 -4.05
C HIS A 269 16.96 -16.93 -4.39
N TYR A 270 17.01 -17.89 -5.32
CA TYR A 270 15.86 -18.72 -5.69
C TYR A 270 15.91 -20.06 -4.96
N GLY A 271 14.74 -20.53 -4.53
CA GLY A 271 14.54 -21.91 -4.06
C GLY A 271 13.76 -22.72 -5.10
N SER A 272 13.88 -24.04 -5.04
CA SER A 272 13.18 -24.96 -5.95
C SER A 272 11.77 -25.30 -5.44
N ASN A 273 10.87 -25.68 -6.34
CA ASN A 273 9.58 -26.28 -5.99
C ASN A 273 9.74 -27.47 -5.03
N ARG A 274 10.75 -28.33 -5.24
CA ARG A 274 11.05 -29.51 -4.44
C ARG A 274 11.35 -29.17 -2.99
N PHE A 275 12.14 -28.12 -2.75
CA PHE A 275 12.42 -27.62 -1.41
C PHE A 275 11.15 -27.11 -0.72
N PHE A 276 10.38 -26.25 -1.39
CA PHE A 276 9.17 -25.68 -0.79
C PHE A 276 8.08 -26.73 -0.53
N LYS A 277 7.93 -27.73 -1.39
CA LYS A 277 7.07 -28.90 -1.15
C LYS A 277 7.50 -29.64 0.12
N GLY A 278 8.80 -29.93 0.28
CA GLY A 278 9.34 -30.57 1.48
C GLY A 278 9.13 -29.73 2.74
N LEU A 279 9.34 -28.41 2.66
CA LEU A 279 9.15 -27.47 3.77
C LEU A 279 7.69 -27.40 4.22
N LEU A 280 6.74 -27.34 3.27
CA LEU A 280 5.30 -27.33 3.56
C LEU A 280 4.86 -28.64 4.24
N LEU A 281 5.28 -29.79 3.73
CA LEU A 281 4.98 -31.09 4.33
C LEU A 281 5.52 -31.19 5.76
N LEU A 282 6.76 -30.76 5.95
CA LEU A 282 7.40 -30.76 7.25
C LEU A 282 6.68 -29.82 8.23
N ALA A 283 6.36 -28.59 7.84
CA ALA A 283 5.59 -27.65 8.66
C ALA A 283 4.23 -28.24 9.09
N LYS A 284 3.49 -28.81 8.14
CA LYS A 284 2.19 -29.47 8.40
C LYS A 284 2.32 -30.67 9.34
N SER A 285 3.32 -31.51 9.17
CA SER A 285 3.55 -32.69 10.02
C SER A 285 3.80 -32.34 11.49
N PHE A 286 4.49 -31.21 11.75
CA PHE A 286 4.73 -30.67 13.10
C PHE A 286 3.61 -29.75 13.62
N ARG A 287 2.59 -29.45 12.80
CA ARG A 287 1.51 -28.49 13.10
C ARG A 287 2.03 -27.10 13.47
N VAL A 288 3.06 -26.65 12.75
CA VAL A 288 3.64 -25.31 12.89
C VAL A 288 3.26 -24.52 11.64
N PRO A 289 2.48 -23.42 11.78
CA PRO A 289 2.08 -22.61 10.63
C PRO A 289 3.27 -22.06 9.84
N ILE A 290 3.13 -22.02 8.52
CA ILE A 290 4.11 -21.45 7.61
C ILE A 290 3.58 -20.22 6.87
N ILE A 291 4.40 -19.18 6.87
CA ILE A 291 4.12 -17.88 6.27
C ILE A 291 5.01 -17.73 5.04
N PHE A 292 4.38 -17.56 3.87
CA PHE A 292 5.08 -17.14 2.66
C PHE A 292 5.09 -15.62 2.59
N ASP A 293 6.28 -15.04 2.77
CA ASP A 293 6.51 -13.61 2.62
C ASP A 293 6.71 -13.27 1.15
N GLU A 294 5.63 -12.80 0.53
CA GLU A 294 5.60 -12.32 -0.85
C GLU A 294 5.51 -10.79 -0.95
N VAL A 295 5.97 -10.09 0.08
CA VAL A 295 5.98 -8.62 0.12
C VAL A 295 6.65 -8.02 -1.12
N GLN A 296 7.73 -8.63 -1.61
CA GLN A 296 8.43 -8.15 -2.81
C GLN A 296 8.07 -8.92 -4.08
N THR A 297 7.84 -10.23 -3.96
CA THR A 297 7.71 -11.16 -5.08
C THR A 297 6.28 -11.22 -5.64
N GLY A 298 5.28 -10.95 -4.81
CA GLY A 298 3.89 -10.91 -5.22
C GLY A 298 3.57 -9.76 -6.19
N PHE A 299 2.38 -9.85 -6.77
CA PHE A 299 1.85 -8.94 -7.78
C PHE A 299 2.77 -8.85 -9.01
N HIS A 300 3.09 -10.01 -9.60
CA HIS A 300 3.93 -10.12 -10.80
C HIS A 300 5.32 -9.49 -10.68
N LEU A 301 6.08 -9.78 -9.60
CA LEU A 301 7.53 -9.64 -9.74
C LEU A 301 8.08 -10.67 -10.72
N GLY A 302 7.65 -11.93 -10.56
CA GLY A 302 7.90 -13.01 -11.51
C GLY A 302 6.86 -13.01 -12.63
N ARG A 303 6.70 -14.17 -13.28
CA ARG A 303 5.73 -14.34 -14.37
C ARG A 303 4.30 -14.43 -13.83
N GLU A 304 4.10 -15.19 -12.77
CA GLU A 304 2.79 -15.36 -12.12
C GLU A 304 2.44 -14.23 -11.15
N PHE A 305 1.14 -14.10 -10.83
CA PHE A 305 0.66 -13.06 -9.90
C PHE A 305 1.31 -13.20 -8.52
N PHE A 306 1.34 -14.41 -7.98
CA PHE A 306 2.14 -14.76 -6.81
C PHE A 306 3.30 -15.66 -7.24
N TRP A 307 4.49 -15.42 -6.71
CA TRP A 307 5.70 -16.14 -7.10
C TRP A 307 5.59 -17.62 -6.82
N HIS A 308 5.03 -18.01 -5.67
CA HIS A 308 4.90 -19.42 -5.31
C HIS A 308 4.04 -20.24 -6.27
N LYS A 309 3.17 -19.60 -7.08
CA LYS A 309 2.39 -20.31 -8.10
C LYS A 309 3.27 -20.85 -9.23
N MET A 310 4.43 -20.24 -9.48
CA MET A 310 5.43 -20.78 -10.42
C MET A 310 6.06 -22.09 -9.94
N PHE A 311 5.92 -22.45 -8.66
CA PHE A 311 6.41 -23.74 -8.16
C PHE A 311 5.46 -24.91 -8.44
N GLU A 312 4.25 -24.65 -8.94
CA GLU A 312 3.25 -25.67 -9.27
C GLU A 312 2.95 -26.64 -8.10
N LEU A 313 2.87 -26.08 -6.90
CA LEU A 313 2.60 -26.84 -5.68
C LEU A 313 1.11 -27.15 -5.55
N ASP A 314 0.81 -28.36 -5.10
CA ASP A 314 -0.48 -28.86 -4.65
C ASP A 314 -0.74 -28.56 -3.15
N LEU A 315 0.22 -27.93 -2.47
CA LEU A 315 0.12 -27.51 -1.08
C LEU A 315 0.20 -25.98 -0.97
N GLU A 316 -0.64 -25.45 -0.09
CA GLU A 316 -0.72 -24.02 0.19
C GLU A 316 -0.03 -23.69 1.53
N PRO A 317 0.58 -22.49 1.66
CA PRO A 317 1.01 -21.97 2.95
C PRO A 317 -0.20 -21.59 3.82
N ASP A 318 0.00 -21.51 5.14
CA ASP A 318 -1.07 -21.09 6.06
C ASP A 318 -1.40 -19.60 5.94
N TYR A 319 -0.37 -18.79 5.66
CA TYR A 319 -0.50 -17.36 5.44
C TYR A 319 0.34 -16.90 4.25
N LEU A 320 -0.20 -15.99 3.45
CA LEU A 320 0.49 -15.34 2.33
C LEU A 320 0.49 -13.82 2.52
N ILE A 321 1.67 -13.21 2.47
CA ILE A 321 1.87 -11.80 2.83
C ILE A 321 2.22 -10.98 1.61
N CYS A 322 1.53 -9.85 1.43
CA CYS A 322 1.76 -8.94 0.30
C CYS A 322 1.96 -7.50 0.80
N ALA A 323 2.82 -6.75 0.12
CA ALA A 323 2.93 -5.29 0.24
C ALA A 323 3.61 -4.74 -1.04
N LYS A 324 4.37 -3.64 -0.94
CA LYS A 324 5.08 -3.00 -2.07
C LYS A 324 4.15 -2.78 -3.27
N LYS A 325 4.18 -3.61 -4.32
CA LYS A 325 3.27 -3.52 -5.48
C LYS A 325 1.80 -3.69 -5.10
N ALA A 326 1.50 -4.40 -4.02
CA ALA A 326 0.14 -4.44 -3.48
C ALA A 326 -0.33 -3.06 -2.97
N GLN A 327 0.56 -2.09 -2.82
CA GLN A 327 0.34 -0.72 -2.33
C GLN A 327 -0.11 -0.60 -0.87
N ILE A 328 -0.49 -1.72 -0.25
CA ILE A 328 -1.01 -1.87 1.11
C ILE A 328 -0.48 -3.19 1.68
N GLY A 329 -0.36 -3.32 3.00
CA GLY A 329 -0.09 -4.60 3.65
C GLY A 329 -1.32 -5.51 3.56
N ILE A 330 -1.13 -6.77 3.15
CA ILE A 330 -2.21 -7.76 3.07
C ILE A 330 -1.74 -9.07 3.68
N VAL A 331 -2.56 -9.64 4.56
CA VAL A 331 -2.45 -11.02 5.03
C VAL A 331 -3.59 -11.81 4.42
N LEU A 332 -3.27 -12.79 3.58
CA LEU A 332 -4.23 -13.78 3.12
C LEU A 332 -4.13 -15.01 4.02
N SER A 333 -5.29 -15.52 4.45
CA SER A 333 -5.40 -16.67 5.35
C SER A 333 -6.60 -17.54 5.00
N HIS A 334 -6.57 -18.80 5.45
CA HIS A 334 -7.66 -19.77 5.24
C HIS A 334 -8.88 -19.57 6.13
N GLU A 335 -8.76 -18.75 7.18
CA GLU A 335 -9.83 -18.48 8.14
C GLU A 335 -9.92 -17.02 8.53
N LYS A 336 -11.12 -16.57 8.90
CA LYS A 336 -11.34 -15.20 9.35
C LYS A 336 -10.66 -14.98 10.69
N ASN A 337 -9.93 -13.87 10.81
CA ASN A 337 -9.32 -13.46 12.07
C ASN A 337 -9.91 -12.09 12.47
N ASP A 338 -10.34 -11.97 13.72
CA ASP A 338 -10.84 -10.72 14.25
C ASP A 338 -9.67 -9.84 14.71
N ILE A 339 -9.50 -8.70 14.05
CA ILE A 339 -8.50 -7.68 14.33
C ILE A 339 -9.04 -6.32 13.86
N GLU A 340 -8.70 -5.25 14.57
CA GLU A 340 -8.97 -3.91 14.07
C GLU A 340 -7.95 -3.53 12.98
N GLU A 341 -8.45 -3.35 11.75
CA GLU A 341 -7.60 -3.06 10.60
C GLU A 341 -7.29 -1.56 10.44
N GLU A 342 -6.00 -1.25 10.44
CA GLU A 342 -5.48 0.07 10.13
C GLU A 342 -4.88 0.08 8.73
N TYR A 343 -5.48 0.89 7.86
CA TYR A 343 -5.08 1.05 6.48
C TYR A 343 -5.65 2.33 5.87
N SER A 344 -5.09 2.71 4.72
CA SER A 344 -5.52 3.84 3.89
C SER A 344 -6.43 3.40 2.74
N VAL A 345 -7.54 4.11 2.54
CA VAL A 345 -8.45 3.89 1.41
C VAL A 345 -7.74 4.13 0.08
N VAL A 346 -6.94 5.21 -0.02
CA VAL A 346 -6.11 5.51 -1.20
C VAL A 346 -5.21 4.34 -1.56
N SER A 347 -4.47 3.81 -0.58
CA SER A 347 -3.57 2.68 -0.78
C SER A 347 -4.32 1.39 -1.16
N THR A 348 -5.51 1.16 -0.61
CA THR A 348 -6.35 0.01 -0.97
C THR A 348 -6.79 0.07 -2.42
N ILE A 349 -7.36 1.21 -2.85
CA ILE A 349 -7.85 1.38 -4.22
C ILE A 349 -6.68 1.31 -5.20
N ARG A 350 -5.57 2.01 -4.91
CA ARG A 350 -4.37 1.95 -5.74
C ARG A 350 -3.84 0.52 -5.85
N GLY A 351 -3.83 -0.24 -4.76
CA GLY A 351 -3.42 -1.64 -4.71
C GLY A 351 -4.28 -2.56 -5.57
N TYR A 352 -5.60 -2.41 -5.47
CA TYR A 352 -6.56 -3.11 -6.32
C TYR A 352 -6.31 -2.81 -7.81
N LEU A 353 -6.28 -1.53 -8.18
CA LEU A 353 -6.05 -1.11 -9.57
C LEU A 353 -4.68 -1.60 -10.10
N HIS A 354 -3.66 -1.59 -9.24
CA HIS A 354 -2.30 -2.01 -9.59
C HIS A 354 -2.26 -3.51 -9.88
N GLY A 355 -2.74 -4.34 -8.94
CA GLY A 355 -2.77 -5.79 -9.11
C GLY A 355 -3.62 -6.20 -10.30
N PHE A 356 -4.82 -5.63 -10.42
CA PHE A 356 -5.73 -5.89 -11.52
C PHE A 356 -5.04 -5.66 -12.86
N ILE A 357 -4.45 -4.49 -13.08
CA ILE A 357 -3.90 -4.16 -14.40
C ILE A 357 -2.56 -4.84 -14.69
N LEU A 358 -1.73 -5.13 -13.68
CA LEU A 358 -0.53 -5.94 -13.89
C LEU A 358 -0.90 -7.32 -14.44
N ASP A 359 -1.94 -7.93 -13.88
CA ASP A 359 -2.45 -9.23 -14.35
C ASP A 359 -3.02 -9.16 -15.77
N GLN A 360 -3.69 -8.06 -16.13
CA GLN A 360 -4.15 -7.83 -17.51
C GLN A 360 -2.99 -7.74 -18.53
N PHE A 361 -1.78 -7.41 -18.09
CA PHE A 361 -0.60 -7.24 -18.94
C PHE A 361 0.49 -8.30 -18.67
N GLN A 362 0.13 -9.50 -18.18
CA GLN A 362 1.09 -10.59 -17.93
C GLN A 362 1.98 -10.90 -19.15
N GLU A 363 1.42 -10.92 -20.36
CA GLU A 363 2.18 -11.16 -21.60
C GLU A 363 3.26 -10.10 -21.84
N GLN A 364 2.97 -8.82 -21.52
CA GLN A 364 3.94 -7.74 -21.64
C GLN A 364 5.09 -7.90 -20.63
N ILE A 365 4.83 -8.50 -19.46
CA ILE A 365 5.87 -8.82 -18.47
C ILE A 365 6.83 -9.87 -19.04
N ILE A 366 6.30 -10.92 -19.66
CA ILE A 366 7.09 -11.98 -20.31
C ILE A 366 7.88 -11.42 -21.50
N GLU A 367 7.27 -10.55 -22.30
CA GLU A 367 7.96 -9.87 -23.40
C GLU A 367 9.13 -9.00 -22.89
N LEU A 368 8.92 -8.27 -21.79
CA LEU A 368 9.98 -7.47 -21.17
C LEU A 368 11.12 -8.34 -20.64
N GLU A 369 10.80 -9.47 -20.00
CA GLU A 369 11.77 -10.47 -19.54
C GLU A 369 12.65 -10.94 -20.72
N ASN A 370 12.06 -11.34 -21.85
CA ASN A 370 12.78 -11.79 -23.04
C ASN A 370 13.72 -10.71 -23.61
N LYS A 371 13.26 -9.45 -23.62
CA LYS A 371 14.07 -8.30 -24.04
C LYS A 371 15.24 -8.03 -23.09
N VAL A 372 15.08 -8.32 -21.80
CA VAL A 372 16.13 -8.21 -20.80
C VAL A 372 17.16 -9.32 -20.97
N HIS A 373 16.75 -10.58 -21.11
CA HIS A 373 17.68 -11.72 -21.34
C HIS A 373 18.65 -11.40 -22.47
N THR A 374 18.13 -10.98 -23.63
CA THR A 374 18.94 -10.64 -24.81
C THR A 374 20.02 -9.58 -24.53
N ARG A 375 19.74 -8.59 -23.67
CA ARG A 375 20.67 -7.50 -23.34
C ARG A 375 21.61 -7.87 -22.20
N LEU A 376 21.10 -8.62 -21.23
CA LEU A 376 21.84 -9.11 -20.09
C LEU A 376 22.92 -10.10 -20.53
N ASP A 377 22.62 -11.01 -21.46
CA ASP A 377 23.60 -11.95 -22.02
C ASP A 377 24.80 -11.23 -22.66
N LYS A 378 24.54 -10.21 -23.48
CA LYS A 378 25.59 -9.37 -24.09
C LYS A 378 26.40 -8.60 -23.05
N PHE A 379 25.73 -8.11 -22.01
CA PHE A 379 26.39 -7.42 -20.90
C PHE A 379 27.32 -8.36 -20.13
N ILE A 380 26.88 -9.59 -19.88
CA ILE A 380 27.67 -10.62 -19.20
C ILE A 380 28.83 -11.09 -20.07
N GLU A 381 28.62 -11.32 -21.35
CA GLU A 381 29.70 -11.71 -22.27
C GLU A 381 30.86 -10.71 -22.19
N ARG A 382 30.54 -9.41 -22.20
CA ARG A 382 31.52 -8.33 -22.10
C ARG A 382 32.22 -8.26 -20.74
N PHE A 383 31.49 -8.40 -19.65
CA PHE A 383 32.00 -8.18 -18.29
C PHE A 383 32.16 -9.47 -17.47
N SER A 384 32.25 -10.63 -18.13
CA SER A 384 32.34 -11.96 -17.52
C SER A 384 33.51 -12.13 -16.54
N LYS A 385 34.55 -11.30 -16.66
CA LYS A 385 35.66 -11.22 -15.70
C LYS A 385 35.25 -10.62 -14.34
N TYR A 386 34.19 -9.83 -14.29
CA TYR A 386 33.80 -9.03 -13.12
C TYR A 386 32.48 -9.46 -12.48
N ILE A 387 31.63 -10.21 -13.21
CA ILE A 387 30.29 -10.60 -12.76
C ILE A 387 30.02 -12.09 -12.94
N GLU A 388 29.17 -12.63 -12.07
CA GLU A 388 28.74 -14.03 -12.08
C GLU A 388 27.24 -14.16 -11.73
N ARG A 389 26.71 -15.39 -11.83
CA ARG A 389 25.37 -15.77 -11.38
C ARG A 389 24.23 -14.84 -11.89
N PRO A 390 24.10 -14.67 -13.21
CA PRO A 390 23.04 -13.85 -13.77
C PRO A 390 21.67 -14.49 -13.55
N ARG A 391 20.66 -13.66 -13.31
CA ARG A 391 19.27 -14.08 -13.16
C ARG A 391 18.32 -13.05 -13.70
N ALA A 392 17.27 -13.51 -14.38
CA ALA A 392 16.20 -12.67 -14.88
C ALA A 392 14.90 -13.49 -14.91
N MET A 393 13.85 -12.94 -14.31
CA MET A 393 12.53 -13.55 -14.24
C MET A 393 11.47 -12.46 -14.03
N GLY A 394 10.48 -12.41 -14.92
CA GLY A 394 9.47 -11.36 -14.95
C GLY A 394 10.07 -9.95 -14.99
N LEU A 395 9.70 -9.13 -14.00
CA LEU A 395 10.16 -7.75 -13.84
C LEU A 395 11.44 -7.63 -13.01
N ALA A 396 12.14 -8.73 -12.70
CA ALA A 396 13.38 -8.71 -11.93
C ALA A 396 14.56 -9.24 -12.74
N PHE A 397 15.72 -8.59 -12.59
CA PHE A 397 16.99 -9.21 -12.95
C PHE A 397 18.10 -8.77 -12.00
N ALA A 398 19.16 -9.57 -11.92
CA ALA A 398 20.30 -9.32 -11.05
C ALA A 398 21.53 -10.11 -11.52
N PHE A 399 22.70 -9.75 -10.98
CA PHE A 399 23.94 -10.49 -11.12
C PHE A 399 24.84 -10.19 -9.91
N ASP A 400 25.78 -11.09 -9.63
CA ASP A 400 26.73 -10.94 -8.54
C ASP A 400 28.03 -10.33 -9.07
N VAL A 401 28.63 -9.45 -8.27
CA VAL A 401 29.97 -8.92 -8.49
C VAL A 401 30.97 -9.84 -7.82
N ILE A 402 32.00 -10.25 -8.57
CA ILE A 402 33.01 -11.21 -8.08
C ILE A 402 33.81 -10.61 -6.92
N GLU A 403 34.30 -9.37 -7.08
CA GLU A 403 35.10 -8.64 -6.09
C GLU A 403 34.24 -7.62 -5.33
N THR A 404 33.86 -7.95 -4.09
CA THR A 404 32.87 -7.18 -3.30
C THR A 404 33.25 -5.72 -3.05
N GLU A 405 34.55 -5.38 -3.08
CA GLU A 405 34.99 -4.00 -2.91
C GLU A 405 34.50 -3.05 -4.03
N TYR A 406 34.16 -3.60 -5.20
CA TYR A 406 33.66 -2.83 -6.33
C TYR A 406 32.16 -2.59 -6.26
N LEU A 407 31.42 -3.34 -5.44
CA LEU A 407 29.97 -3.16 -5.28
C LEU A 407 29.63 -1.72 -4.86
N ASP A 408 30.33 -1.21 -3.84
CA ASP A 408 30.14 0.16 -3.36
C ASP A 408 30.57 1.21 -4.38
N LYS A 409 31.62 0.94 -5.16
CA LYS A 409 32.10 1.84 -6.23
C LYS A 409 31.04 1.97 -7.34
N LEU A 410 30.49 0.84 -7.79
CA LEU A 410 29.39 0.79 -8.77
C LEU A 410 28.13 1.49 -8.25
N ILE A 411 27.76 1.23 -6.99
CA ILE A 411 26.62 1.91 -6.37
C ILE A 411 26.86 3.42 -6.32
N ARG A 412 28.05 3.92 -5.98
CA ARG A 412 28.29 5.38 -5.95
C ARG A 412 28.21 6.00 -7.35
N ALA A 413 28.86 5.39 -8.34
CA ALA A 413 28.94 5.92 -9.71
C ALA A 413 27.57 6.03 -10.41
N ARG A 414 26.59 5.19 -10.07
CA ARG A 414 25.30 5.12 -10.80
C ARG A 414 24.56 6.46 -10.98
N PHE A 415 24.67 7.37 -10.02
CA PHE A 415 23.97 8.66 -10.08
C PHE A 415 24.60 9.63 -11.08
N ASP A 416 25.90 9.51 -11.35
CA ASP A 416 26.59 10.29 -12.38
C ASP A 416 26.15 9.88 -13.80
N HIS A 417 25.50 8.71 -13.91
CA HIS A 417 24.89 8.20 -15.15
C HIS A 417 23.35 8.20 -15.09
N SER A 418 22.75 8.93 -14.14
CA SER A 418 21.30 9.04 -13.95
C SER A 418 20.57 7.69 -13.83
N LEU A 419 21.18 6.73 -13.13
CA LEU A 419 20.59 5.44 -12.83
C LEU A 419 20.27 5.31 -11.34
N LEU A 420 19.13 4.69 -11.03
CA LEU A 420 18.77 4.25 -9.68
C LEU A 420 18.54 2.74 -9.68
N TYR A 421 19.50 2.01 -9.11
CA TYR A 421 19.40 0.59 -8.75
C TYR A 421 19.98 0.37 -7.36
N TYR A 422 19.78 -0.82 -6.79
CA TYR A 422 20.17 -1.14 -5.41
C TYR A 422 21.09 -2.36 -5.33
N PRO A 423 21.96 -2.43 -4.31
CA PRO A 423 22.62 -3.67 -3.97
C PRO A 423 21.63 -4.62 -3.27
N ALA A 424 22.01 -5.89 -3.19
CA ALA A 424 21.40 -6.91 -2.33
C ALA A 424 22.48 -7.90 -1.86
N GLY A 425 22.23 -8.56 -0.74
CA GLY A 425 23.22 -9.45 -0.13
C GLY A 425 24.59 -8.80 0.02
N ALA A 426 25.65 -9.62 -0.09
CA ALA A 426 27.03 -9.15 -0.03
C ALA A 426 27.64 -8.82 -1.41
N LYS A 427 27.06 -9.35 -2.49
CA LYS A 427 27.66 -9.33 -3.85
C LYS A 427 26.75 -8.80 -4.94
N THR A 428 25.46 -8.68 -4.72
CA THR A 428 24.48 -8.56 -5.81
C THR A 428 24.21 -7.11 -6.18
N LEU A 429 24.19 -6.82 -7.48
CA LEU A 429 23.43 -5.70 -8.04
C LEU A 429 22.08 -6.22 -8.55
N ARG A 430 20.99 -5.55 -8.14
CA ARG A 430 19.63 -5.96 -8.49
C ARG A 430 18.82 -4.83 -9.11
N PHE A 431 17.94 -5.25 -10.01
CA PHE A 431 17.10 -4.40 -10.83
C PHE A 431 15.65 -4.86 -10.74
N ARG A 432 14.74 -3.89 -10.75
CA ARG A 432 13.30 -4.08 -10.64
C ARG A 432 12.63 -3.17 -11.64
N LEU A 433 12.19 -3.76 -12.74
CA LEU A 433 11.54 -3.10 -13.85
C LEU A 433 10.06 -2.89 -13.58
N ASN A 434 9.41 -2.19 -14.52
CA ASN A 434 7.99 -1.92 -14.54
C ASN A 434 7.45 -1.89 -15.98
N LEU A 435 6.13 -1.94 -16.13
CA LEU A 435 5.46 -1.93 -17.44
C LEU A 435 5.58 -0.58 -18.18
N GLY A 436 6.17 0.44 -17.57
CA GLY A 436 6.51 1.70 -18.22
C GLY A 436 7.74 1.62 -19.12
N TYR A 437 8.56 0.57 -19.01
CA TYR A 437 9.75 0.39 -19.86
C TYR A 437 9.38 0.10 -21.32
N ARG A 438 10.00 0.83 -22.24
CA ARG A 438 10.02 0.53 -23.68
C ARG A 438 11.40 0.00 -24.08
N SER A 439 11.53 -0.49 -25.31
CA SER A 439 12.82 -0.98 -25.82
C SER A 439 13.93 0.06 -25.70
N ALA A 440 13.64 1.31 -26.07
CA ALA A 440 14.61 2.42 -25.97
C ALA A 440 15.03 2.72 -24.51
N ASP A 441 14.13 2.50 -23.54
CA ASP A 441 14.45 2.70 -22.13
C ASP A 441 15.36 1.56 -21.60
N LEU A 442 15.20 0.33 -22.11
CA LEU A 442 16.14 -0.76 -21.84
C LEU A 442 17.52 -0.50 -22.49
N ASP A 443 17.54 0.02 -23.72
CA ASP A 443 18.79 0.39 -24.38
C ASP A 443 19.52 1.47 -23.60
N TYR A 444 18.80 2.49 -23.10
CA TYR A 444 19.34 3.48 -22.18
C TYR A 444 19.95 2.83 -20.94
N LEU A 445 19.21 1.92 -20.28
CA LEU A 445 19.66 1.25 -19.05
C LEU A 445 20.97 0.52 -19.27
N PHE A 446 21.04 -0.35 -20.29
CA PHE A 446 22.23 -1.17 -20.53
C PHE A 446 23.41 -0.36 -21.06
N ASN A 447 23.18 0.66 -21.90
CA ASN A 447 24.26 1.55 -22.36
C ASN A 447 24.89 2.33 -21.21
N ASN A 448 24.07 2.84 -20.28
CA ASN A 448 24.59 3.55 -19.10
C ASN A 448 25.19 2.59 -18.07
N LEU A 449 24.71 1.33 -17.95
CA LEU A 449 25.39 0.31 -17.15
C LEU A 449 26.78 -0.03 -17.70
N ILE A 450 26.93 -0.15 -19.02
CA ILE A 450 28.25 -0.32 -19.67
C ILE A 450 29.16 0.85 -19.31
N SER A 451 28.65 2.08 -19.39
CA SER A 451 29.37 3.31 -19.03
C SER A 451 29.87 3.27 -17.58
N VAL A 452 29.00 2.90 -16.62
CA VAL A 452 29.37 2.74 -15.20
C VAL A 452 30.46 1.68 -15.03
N PHE A 453 30.35 0.54 -15.70
CA PHE A 453 31.33 -0.55 -15.56
C PHE A 453 32.69 -0.20 -16.17
N MET A 454 32.71 0.46 -17.33
CA MET A 454 33.95 0.95 -17.94
C MET A 454 34.63 1.99 -17.06
N GLU A 455 33.88 2.91 -16.45
CA GLU A 455 34.43 3.89 -15.52
C GLU A 455 35.08 3.21 -14.30
N VAL A 456 34.36 2.28 -13.67
CA VAL A 456 34.76 1.68 -12.39
C VAL A 456 35.85 0.62 -12.54
N TYR A 457 35.81 -0.21 -13.57
CA TYR A 457 36.76 -1.33 -13.76
C TYR A 457 37.88 -1.04 -14.76
N GLU A 458 37.60 -0.25 -15.78
CA GLU A 458 38.53 -0.02 -16.90
C GLU A 458 39.10 1.41 -16.90
N ASN A 459 38.57 2.31 -16.06
CA ASN A 459 38.89 3.74 -16.04
C ASN A 459 38.79 4.37 -17.44
N ALA A 460 37.74 4.00 -18.18
CA ALA A 460 37.52 4.36 -19.57
C ALA A 460 36.13 4.97 -19.78
N GLU A 461 35.99 5.86 -20.76
CA GLU A 461 34.69 6.42 -21.16
C GLU A 461 33.99 5.56 -22.21
N TYR A 462 32.67 5.42 -22.09
CA TYR A 462 31.84 4.77 -23.10
C TYR A 462 31.20 5.79 -24.04
N ALA A 463 31.64 5.82 -25.31
CA ALA A 463 31.10 6.72 -26.33
C ALA A 463 29.61 6.48 -26.64
N GLY A 464 29.10 5.27 -26.38
CA GLY A 464 27.69 4.90 -26.58
C GLY A 464 26.76 5.28 -25.42
N LYS A 465 27.24 6.02 -24.41
CA LYS A 465 26.40 6.45 -23.29
C LYS A 465 25.26 7.36 -23.77
N THR A 466 24.06 7.16 -23.22
CA THR A 466 22.91 7.97 -23.61
C THR A 466 22.84 9.23 -22.75
N LEU A 467 22.85 10.40 -23.39
CA LEU A 467 23.02 11.70 -22.72
C LEU A 467 21.71 12.43 -22.37
N GLN A 468 20.56 11.85 -22.68
CA GLN A 468 19.25 12.45 -22.41
C GLN A 468 18.22 11.37 -22.11
N VAL A 469 17.25 11.70 -21.27
CA VAL A 469 16.06 10.89 -21.11
C VAL A 469 14.94 11.41 -22.02
N PRO A 470 14.00 10.56 -22.45
CA PRO A 470 12.77 10.99 -23.11
C PRO A 470 12.03 12.08 -22.31
N ARG A 471 11.17 12.86 -22.96
CA ARG A 471 10.29 13.83 -22.27
C ARG A 471 8.85 13.51 -22.62
N GLN A 472 7.97 13.52 -21.63
CA GLN A 472 6.53 13.41 -21.82
C GLN A 472 5.84 14.52 -21.05
N ASN A 473 4.94 15.25 -21.72
CA ASN A 473 4.13 16.28 -21.06
C ASN A 473 2.93 15.62 -20.36
N MET A 474 2.96 15.57 -19.03
CA MET A 474 1.89 14.98 -18.23
C MET A 474 0.73 15.94 -17.97
N LYS A 475 0.90 17.24 -18.19
CA LYS A 475 -0.11 18.27 -17.91
C LYS A 475 -1.50 17.95 -18.51
N PRO A 476 -1.64 17.51 -19.77
CA PRO A 476 -2.95 17.19 -20.34
C PRO A 476 -3.64 15.98 -19.68
N HIS A 477 -2.91 15.12 -18.97
CA HIS A 477 -3.53 14.05 -18.19
C HIS A 477 -4.12 14.60 -16.91
N TYR A 478 -3.35 15.39 -16.16
CA TYR A 478 -3.82 16.05 -14.95
C TYR A 478 -5.01 16.97 -15.22
N ASP A 479 -4.91 17.88 -16.19
CA ASP A 479 -5.96 18.87 -16.49
C ASP A 479 -7.34 18.21 -16.71
N ARG A 480 -7.38 17.08 -17.41
CA ARG A 480 -8.64 16.35 -17.69
C ARG A 480 -9.25 15.74 -16.44
N HIS A 481 -8.42 15.12 -15.60
CA HIS A 481 -8.88 14.53 -14.35
C HIS A 481 -9.31 15.61 -13.35
N GLU A 482 -8.53 16.68 -13.22
CA GLU A 482 -8.85 17.83 -12.37
C GLU A 482 -10.20 18.45 -12.77
N PHE A 483 -10.49 18.55 -14.07
CA PHE A 483 -11.79 19.05 -14.55
C PHE A 483 -12.97 18.15 -14.15
N LEU A 484 -12.86 16.83 -14.36
CA LEU A 484 -13.91 15.87 -13.96
C LEU A 484 -14.12 15.85 -12.44
N LEU A 485 -13.05 15.98 -11.67
CA LEU A 485 -13.10 16.02 -10.20
C LEU A 485 -13.77 17.31 -9.69
N ASP A 486 -13.54 18.44 -10.34
CA ASP A 486 -14.19 19.70 -9.96
C ASP A 486 -15.70 19.63 -10.14
N ASN A 487 -16.19 19.02 -11.24
CA ASN A 487 -17.62 18.79 -11.44
C ASN A 487 -18.21 17.87 -10.35
N LYS A 488 -17.56 16.74 -10.07
CA LYS A 488 -17.98 15.81 -9.00
C LYS A 488 -18.02 16.49 -7.63
N LEU A 489 -17.00 17.29 -7.30
CA LEU A 489 -16.91 18.01 -6.03
C LEU A 489 -17.97 19.11 -5.94
N SER A 490 -18.13 19.90 -7.01
CA SER A 490 -19.10 20.99 -7.06
C SER A 490 -20.52 20.50 -6.89
N GLU A 491 -20.87 19.36 -7.50
CA GLU A 491 -22.19 18.76 -7.34
C GLU A 491 -22.45 18.30 -5.90
N VAL A 492 -21.54 17.51 -5.30
CA VAL A 492 -21.75 16.99 -3.93
C VAL A 492 -21.75 18.10 -2.86
N GLN A 493 -21.13 19.24 -3.14
CA GLN A 493 -21.16 20.45 -2.31
C GLN A 493 -22.31 21.42 -2.66
N GLY A 494 -23.17 21.10 -3.62
CA GLY A 494 -24.30 21.94 -4.01
C GLY A 494 -23.94 23.22 -4.78
N ARG A 495 -22.73 23.32 -5.35
CA ARG A 495 -22.25 24.46 -6.15
C ARG A 495 -22.72 24.44 -7.63
N GLY A 496 -23.30 23.33 -8.10
CA GLY A 496 -23.74 23.14 -9.49
C GLY A 496 -22.65 22.58 -10.41
N ILE A 497 -22.97 22.38 -11.71
CA ILE A 497 -22.07 21.74 -12.70
C ILE A 497 -21.60 22.78 -13.75
N ASP A 498 -20.31 22.78 -14.10
CA ASP A 498 -19.78 23.59 -15.22
C ASP A 498 -20.17 22.98 -16.57
N LYS A 499 -21.18 23.57 -17.20
CA LYS A 499 -21.66 23.16 -18.54
C LYS A 499 -20.72 23.56 -19.69
N SER A 500 -19.75 24.44 -19.46
CA SER A 500 -18.78 24.86 -20.49
C SER A 500 -17.73 23.79 -20.81
N GLY A 501 -17.64 22.74 -19.98
CA GLY A 501 -16.65 21.68 -20.11
C GLY A 501 -16.63 20.97 -21.46
N PHE A 502 -17.80 20.73 -22.04
CA PHE A 502 -17.89 19.99 -23.30
C PHE A 502 -17.33 20.80 -24.48
N GLU A 503 -17.57 22.11 -24.52
CA GLU A 503 -17.02 22.98 -25.57
C GLU A 503 -15.49 23.09 -25.46
N LYS A 504 -14.94 23.20 -24.24
CA LYS A 504 -13.48 23.13 -24.01
C LYS A 504 -12.91 21.80 -24.50
N LEU A 505 -13.64 20.70 -24.29
CA LEU A 505 -13.20 19.37 -24.70
C LEU A 505 -13.27 19.17 -26.21
N LYS A 506 -14.25 19.74 -26.92
CA LYS A 506 -14.29 19.76 -28.39
C LYS A 506 -13.05 20.42 -28.97
N LEU A 507 -12.72 21.63 -28.49
CA LEU A 507 -11.53 22.36 -28.93
C LEU A 507 -10.25 21.56 -28.70
N TYR A 508 -10.13 20.93 -27.52
CA TYR A 508 -9.02 20.04 -27.20
C TYR A 508 -8.94 18.83 -28.15
N PHE A 509 -10.09 18.25 -28.47
CA PHE A 509 -10.20 17.07 -29.32
C PHE A 509 -9.78 17.39 -30.76
N GLU A 510 -10.21 18.53 -31.27
CA GLU A 510 -9.83 19.06 -32.58
C GLU A 510 -8.33 19.37 -32.63
N GLU A 511 -7.78 20.08 -31.64
CA GLU A 511 -6.35 20.41 -31.57
C GLU A 511 -5.47 19.16 -31.56
N LYS A 512 -5.86 18.13 -30.80
CA LYS A 512 -5.02 16.94 -30.60
C LYS A 512 -5.17 15.89 -31.70
N HIS A 513 -6.41 15.56 -32.08
CA HIS A 513 -6.69 14.45 -32.98
C HIS A 513 -7.00 14.90 -34.41
N GLN A 514 -7.08 16.22 -34.63
CA GLN A 514 -7.54 16.83 -35.89
C GLN A 514 -8.97 16.38 -36.24
N CYS A 515 -9.74 15.93 -35.26
CA CYS A 515 -11.09 15.42 -35.45
C CYS A 515 -12.12 16.37 -34.81
N ASN A 516 -13.23 16.59 -35.48
CA ASN A 516 -14.39 17.24 -34.90
C ASN A 516 -15.12 16.24 -33.99
N LEU A 517 -15.40 16.65 -32.76
CA LEU A 517 -16.15 15.83 -31.81
C LEU A 517 -17.62 16.27 -31.79
N HIS A 518 -18.51 15.34 -32.11
CA HIS A 518 -19.95 15.60 -32.19
C HIS A 518 -20.74 14.78 -31.17
N LEU A 519 -21.77 15.42 -30.59
CA LEU A 519 -22.88 14.74 -29.95
C LEU A 519 -23.83 14.25 -31.05
N VAL A 520 -24.15 12.96 -31.04
CA VAL A 520 -24.95 12.35 -32.10
C VAL A 520 -26.43 12.56 -31.83
N ASP A 521 -27.09 13.28 -32.74
CA ASP A 521 -28.55 13.37 -32.82
C ASP A 521 -29.08 12.53 -34.00
N LYS A 522 -30.39 12.63 -34.26
CA LYS A 522 -31.05 11.86 -35.33
C LYS A 522 -30.52 12.21 -36.73
N GLU A 523 -30.32 13.49 -37.00
CA GLU A 523 -29.85 13.96 -38.32
C GLU A 523 -28.41 13.49 -38.57
N LEU A 524 -27.55 13.63 -37.55
CA LEU A 524 -26.17 13.20 -37.62
C LEU A 524 -26.05 11.68 -37.73
N PHE A 525 -26.89 10.93 -37.01
CA PHE A 525 -26.90 9.47 -37.11
C PHE A 525 -27.28 9.01 -38.53
N ASP A 526 -28.35 9.56 -39.10
CA ASP A 526 -28.81 9.18 -40.44
C ASP A 526 -27.73 9.48 -41.50
N LEU A 527 -26.96 10.56 -41.33
CA LEU A 527 -25.84 10.93 -42.20
C LEU A 527 -24.65 9.96 -42.10
N TYR A 528 -24.35 9.44 -40.91
CA TYR A 528 -23.11 8.70 -40.65
C TYR A 528 -23.28 7.19 -40.41
N GLN A 529 -24.50 6.64 -40.41
CA GLN A 529 -24.76 5.22 -40.13
C GLN A 529 -23.95 4.26 -41.01
N ASP A 530 -23.79 4.57 -42.30
CA ASP A 530 -23.01 3.73 -43.24
C ASP A 530 -21.52 3.76 -42.88
N LYS A 531 -21.02 4.92 -42.46
CA LYS A 531 -19.61 5.11 -42.05
C LYS A 531 -19.31 4.44 -40.71
N ILE A 532 -20.28 4.42 -39.80
CA ILE A 532 -20.20 3.63 -38.57
C ILE A 532 -20.05 2.14 -38.92
N GLN A 533 -20.83 1.63 -39.88
CA GLN A 533 -20.72 0.24 -40.31
C GLN A 533 -19.37 -0.07 -40.99
N ILE A 534 -18.84 0.86 -41.79
CA ILE A 534 -17.49 0.75 -42.40
C ILE A 534 -16.43 0.63 -41.29
N LEU A 535 -16.45 1.53 -40.31
CA LEU A 535 -15.52 1.49 -39.18
C LEU A 535 -15.57 0.15 -38.43
N GLN A 536 -16.76 -0.38 -38.17
CA GLN A 536 -16.91 -1.70 -37.55
C GLN A 536 -16.31 -2.83 -38.39
N ASN A 537 -16.47 -2.78 -39.71
CA ASN A 537 -15.92 -3.79 -40.62
C ASN A 537 -14.39 -3.75 -40.67
N GLU A 538 -13.78 -2.59 -40.47
CA GLU A 538 -12.33 -2.43 -40.42
C GLU A 538 -11.71 -2.91 -39.10
N VAL A 539 -12.44 -2.76 -37.98
CA VAL A 539 -11.91 -2.99 -36.64
C VAL A 539 -12.26 -4.36 -36.07
N TYR A 540 -13.47 -4.87 -36.33
CA TYR A 540 -13.98 -6.10 -35.74
C TYR A 540 -14.33 -7.17 -36.77
N GLU A 541 -14.06 -8.42 -36.40
CA GLU A 541 -14.65 -9.58 -37.05
C GLU A 541 -16.18 -9.57 -36.93
N LYS A 542 -16.87 -10.14 -37.93
CA LYS A 542 -18.35 -10.11 -38.02
C LYS A 542 -19.07 -10.54 -36.73
N ALA A 543 -18.52 -11.48 -35.98
CA ALA A 543 -19.10 -12.00 -34.74
C ALA A 543 -19.08 -11.00 -33.56
N ARG A 544 -18.27 -9.93 -33.65
CA ARG A 544 -18.14 -8.88 -32.61
C ARG A 544 -18.73 -7.54 -33.03
N GLN A 545 -19.25 -7.42 -34.23
CA GLN A 545 -19.90 -6.20 -34.70
C GLN A 545 -21.25 -6.03 -34.00
N THR A 546 -21.52 -4.80 -33.61
CA THR A 546 -22.82 -4.38 -33.09
C THR A 546 -23.75 -4.12 -34.28
N ASP A 547 -24.95 -4.73 -34.26
CA ASP A 547 -25.98 -4.48 -35.28
C ASP A 547 -26.28 -2.98 -35.36
N ILE A 548 -26.26 -2.41 -36.57
CA ILE A 548 -26.54 -0.99 -36.81
C ILE A 548 -27.89 -0.55 -36.23
N LYS A 549 -28.87 -1.47 -36.15
CA LYS A 549 -30.16 -1.24 -35.51
C LYS A 549 -30.00 -0.91 -34.02
N ASN A 550 -29.04 -1.52 -33.32
CA ASN A 550 -28.79 -1.21 -31.91
C ASN A 550 -28.28 0.22 -31.76
N PHE A 551 -27.35 0.67 -32.61
CA PHE A 551 -26.91 2.08 -32.60
C PHE A 551 -28.04 3.04 -32.93
N LYS A 552 -28.89 2.70 -33.91
CA LYS A 552 -30.08 3.50 -34.22
C LYS A 552 -31.00 3.62 -33.00
N ASN A 553 -31.27 2.52 -32.32
CA ASN A 553 -32.18 2.54 -31.18
C ASN A 553 -31.64 3.38 -30.00
N VAL A 554 -30.32 3.48 -29.82
CA VAL A 554 -29.71 4.40 -28.83
C VAL A 554 -30.19 5.84 -29.04
N ILE A 555 -30.27 6.29 -30.30
CA ILE A 555 -30.62 7.67 -30.66
C ILE A 555 -32.13 7.89 -30.76
N TYR A 556 -32.88 6.90 -31.27
CA TYR A 556 -34.29 7.09 -31.58
C TYR A 556 -35.24 6.62 -30.48
N GLU A 557 -34.87 5.61 -29.69
CA GLU A 557 -35.79 4.87 -28.82
C GLU A 557 -35.35 4.80 -27.36
N PHE A 558 -34.04 4.79 -27.07
CA PHE A 558 -33.52 4.38 -25.76
C PHE A 558 -33.03 5.52 -24.87
N ASP A 559 -33.32 6.79 -25.20
CA ASP A 559 -32.82 7.97 -24.45
C ASP A 559 -31.30 7.85 -24.15
N GLY A 560 -30.55 7.36 -25.13
CA GLY A 560 -29.15 7.06 -24.98
C GLY A 560 -28.25 8.25 -25.31
N LEU A 561 -26.94 8.04 -25.13
CA LEU A 561 -25.90 9.02 -25.41
C LEU A 561 -24.90 8.44 -26.40
N ALA A 562 -24.49 9.25 -27.37
CA ALA A 562 -23.48 8.86 -28.33
C ALA A 562 -22.61 10.03 -28.77
N LEU A 563 -21.32 9.74 -28.95
CA LEU A 563 -20.36 10.69 -29.50
C LEU A 563 -19.66 10.07 -30.73
N LEU A 564 -19.36 10.90 -31.71
CA LEU A 564 -18.51 10.53 -32.85
C LEU A 564 -17.36 11.52 -33.02
N ALA A 565 -16.23 11.01 -33.48
CA ALA A 565 -15.06 11.76 -33.92
C ALA A 565 -14.96 11.68 -35.44
N GLU A 566 -15.00 12.82 -36.10
CA GLU A 566 -15.03 12.96 -37.56
C GLU A 566 -13.76 13.66 -38.06
N HIS A 567 -13.15 13.15 -39.13
CA HIS A 567 -12.04 13.80 -39.81
C HIS A 567 -12.16 13.62 -41.33
N GLU A 568 -12.23 14.75 -42.05
CA GLU A 568 -12.35 14.83 -43.51
C GLU A 568 -13.55 14.04 -44.08
N GLY A 569 -14.68 14.11 -43.36
CA GLY A 569 -15.93 13.42 -43.64
C GLY A 569 -15.98 11.99 -43.12
N GLU A 570 -14.88 11.40 -42.63
CA GLU A 570 -14.81 10.01 -42.20
C GLU A 570 -14.87 9.85 -40.67
N ILE A 571 -15.49 8.77 -40.21
CA ILE A 571 -15.62 8.49 -38.77
C ILE A 571 -14.37 7.78 -38.26
N ARG A 572 -13.63 8.44 -37.37
CA ARG A 572 -12.37 7.93 -36.79
C ARG A 572 -12.57 7.27 -35.43
N GLY A 573 -13.69 7.55 -34.77
CA GLY A 573 -14.08 6.83 -33.57
C GLY A 573 -15.50 7.14 -33.12
N ILE A 574 -16.07 6.22 -32.35
CA ILE A 574 -17.43 6.28 -31.84
C ILE A 574 -17.50 5.80 -30.41
N THR A 575 -18.50 6.27 -29.67
CA THR A 575 -18.90 5.71 -28.39
C THR A 575 -20.41 5.81 -28.22
N PHE A 576 -21.08 4.71 -27.87
CA PHE A 576 -22.52 4.63 -27.73
C PHE A 576 -22.89 3.92 -26.42
N ALA A 577 -23.85 4.48 -25.69
CA ALA A 577 -24.42 3.85 -24.51
C ALA A 577 -25.91 4.21 -24.37
N SER A 578 -26.68 3.34 -23.74
CA SER A 578 -28.07 3.65 -23.35
C SER A 578 -28.44 2.95 -22.04
N PRO A 579 -29.56 3.28 -21.39
CA PRO A 579 -29.97 2.67 -20.13
C PRO A 579 -30.00 1.14 -20.21
N MET A 580 -29.48 0.48 -19.15
CA MET A 580 -29.24 -0.97 -19.13
C MET A 580 -30.47 -1.82 -19.46
N TYR A 581 -31.66 -1.42 -18.99
CA TYR A 581 -32.89 -2.20 -19.16
C TYR A 581 -33.34 -2.36 -20.63
N HIS A 582 -32.80 -1.55 -21.55
CA HIS A 582 -33.03 -1.71 -22.99
C HIS A 582 -32.24 -2.87 -23.62
N HIS A 583 -31.32 -3.50 -22.87
CA HIS A 583 -30.46 -4.59 -23.33
C HIS A 583 -30.71 -5.91 -22.55
N PRO A 584 -31.95 -6.41 -22.45
CA PRO A 584 -32.27 -7.56 -21.60
C PRO A 584 -31.70 -8.89 -22.08
N LEU A 585 -31.34 -8.97 -23.37
CA LEU A 585 -30.76 -10.17 -23.98
C LEU A 585 -29.25 -10.23 -23.79
N GLU A 586 -28.65 -9.15 -23.31
CA GLU A 586 -27.20 -9.06 -23.22
C GLU A 586 -26.69 -9.78 -21.98
N ARG A 587 -25.79 -10.75 -22.23
CA ARG A 587 -25.44 -11.76 -21.22
C ARG A 587 -24.88 -11.12 -19.96
N GLY A 588 -25.36 -11.58 -18.81
CA GLY A 588 -24.97 -11.06 -17.50
C GLY A 588 -25.73 -9.80 -17.05
N LEU A 589 -26.22 -8.93 -17.95
CA LEU A 589 -26.77 -7.63 -17.55
C LEU A 589 -27.99 -7.74 -16.63
N ARG A 590 -28.89 -8.71 -16.85
CA ARG A 590 -30.06 -8.94 -15.98
C ARG A 590 -29.71 -9.36 -14.55
N ARG A 591 -28.46 -9.76 -14.29
CA ARG A 591 -27.96 -10.09 -12.95
C ARG A 591 -27.49 -8.85 -12.19
N ASP A 592 -27.32 -7.72 -12.88
CA ASP A 592 -26.87 -6.48 -12.28
C ASP A 592 -27.97 -5.88 -11.40
N SER A 593 -27.62 -5.49 -10.18
CA SER A 593 -28.55 -4.85 -9.24
C SER A 593 -29.10 -3.50 -9.74
N TYR A 594 -28.43 -2.88 -10.72
CA TYR A 594 -28.83 -1.61 -11.33
C TYR A 594 -29.50 -1.77 -12.70
N PHE A 595 -29.89 -2.99 -13.10
CA PHE A 595 -30.44 -3.24 -14.44
C PHE A 595 -31.66 -2.35 -14.75
N GLU A 596 -32.57 -2.14 -13.80
CA GLU A 596 -33.78 -1.31 -13.96
C GLU A 596 -33.55 0.18 -13.69
N ASP A 597 -32.34 0.59 -13.30
CA ASP A 597 -32.02 2.00 -13.01
C ASP A 597 -31.89 2.81 -14.32
N LYS A 598 -32.81 3.75 -14.52
CA LYS A 598 -32.82 4.65 -15.69
C LYS A 598 -31.60 5.54 -15.80
N LYS A 599 -30.90 5.80 -14.70
CA LYS A 599 -29.67 6.61 -14.67
C LYS A 599 -28.40 5.78 -14.81
N THR A 600 -28.52 4.49 -15.10
CA THR A 600 -27.39 3.60 -15.31
C THR A 600 -27.27 3.23 -16.79
N LEU A 601 -26.21 3.73 -17.43
CA LEU A 601 -25.89 3.47 -18.83
C LEU A 601 -25.16 2.13 -18.99
N TYR A 602 -25.55 1.34 -19.99
CA TYR A 602 -24.74 0.26 -20.54
C TYR A 602 -23.91 0.78 -21.72
N MET A 603 -22.58 0.68 -21.62
CA MET A 603 -21.65 0.95 -22.70
C MET A 603 -21.79 -0.15 -23.75
N ILE A 604 -22.40 0.18 -24.89
CA ILE A 604 -22.64 -0.74 -26.00
C ILE A 604 -21.35 -0.92 -26.79
N ASP A 605 -20.76 0.20 -27.22
CA ASP A 605 -19.57 0.17 -28.05
C ASP A 605 -18.68 1.39 -27.83
N THR A 606 -17.37 1.19 -27.94
CA THR A 606 -16.38 2.26 -28.16
C THR A 606 -15.37 1.73 -29.16
N THR A 607 -15.41 2.26 -30.38
CA THR A 607 -14.58 1.80 -31.49
C THR A 607 -13.72 2.94 -32.02
N VAL A 608 -12.48 2.61 -32.37
CA VAL A 608 -11.48 3.54 -32.90
C VAL A 608 -10.84 2.93 -34.13
N SER A 609 -10.75 3.74 -35.18
CA SER A 609 -10.12 3.38 -36.46
C SER A 609 -8.67 2.92 -36.29
N PRO A 610 -8.17 1.95 -37.08
CA PRO A 610 -6.84 1.36 -36.88
C PRO A 610 -5.69 2.38 -36.86
N ASP A 611 -5.79 3.44 -37.66
CA ASP A 611 -4.82 4.52 -37.75
C ASP A 611 -4.78 5.43 -36.51
N TYR A 612 -5.82 5.39 -35.66
CA TYR A 612 -5.90 6.14 -34.40
C TYR A 612 -5.70 5.28 -33.14
N GLN A 613 -5.64 3.94 -33.28
CA GLN A 613 -5.36 3.04 -32.17
C GLN A 613 -3.94 3.29 -31.62
N GLY A 614 -3.81 3.25 -30.29
CA GLY A 614 -2.55 3.58 -29.60
C GLY A 614 -2.22 5.09 -29.49
N LYS A 615 -2.94 5.97 -30.19
CA LYS A 615 -2.72 7.44 -30.16
C LYS A 615 -3.53 8.19 -29.09
N GLY A 616 -4.32 7.45 -28.31
CA GLY A 616 -5.11 7.98 -27.19
C GLY A 616 -6.52 8.46 -27.55
N MET A 617 -6.97 8.27 -28.79
CA MET A 617 -8.33 8.60 -29.27
C MET A 617 -9.42 7.97 -28.38
N GLY A 618 -9.38 6.65 -28.16
CA GLY A 618 -10.39 5.96 -27.35
C GLY A 618 -10.46 6.47 -25.90
N ARG A 619 -9.32 6.84 -25.30
CA ARG A 619 -9.29 7.42 -23.95
C ARG A 619 -10.02 8.76 -23.93
N ASP A 620 -9.73 9.63 -24.90
CA ASP A 620 -10.29 10.97 -24.94
C ASP A 620 -11.79 10.93 -25.28
N LEU A 621 -12.24 9.99 -26.12
CA LEU A 621 -13.66 9.70 -26.34
C LEU A 621 -14.36 9.27 -25.05
N LYS A 622 -13.76 8.37 -24.27
CA LYS A 622 -14.34 7.93 -22.99
C LYS A 622 -14.41 9.05 -21.95
N TYR A 623 -13.42 9.95 -21.94
CA TYR A 623 -13.44 11.15 -21.08
C TYR A 623 -14.55 12.12 -21.50
N ALA A 624 -14.67 12.39 -22.81
CA ALA A 624 -15.75 13.20 -23.37
C ALA A 624 -17.12 12.62 -23.00
N PHE A 625 -17.26 11.31 -23.19
CA PHE A 625 -18.48 10.58 -22.89
C PHE A 625 -18.84 10.67 -21.40
N ASN A 626 -17.85 10.53 -20.52
CA ASN A 626 -18.10 10.59 -19.08
C ASN A 626 -18.61 11.96 -18.64
N LEU A 627 -18.03 13.02 -19.19
CA LEU A 627 -18.50 14.38 -18.96
C LEU A 627 -19.92 14.59 -19.49
N MET A 628 -20.21 14.12 -20.70
CA MET A 628 -21.55 14.27 -21.26
C MET A 628 -22.59 13.45 -20.49
N ALA A 629 -22.26 12.24 -20.07
CA ALA A 629 -23.14 11.44 -19.23
C ALA A 629 -23.43 12.14 -17.89
N ASP A 630 -22.43 12.79 -17.30
CA ASP A 630 -22.63 13.62 -16.12
C ASP A 630 -23.58 14.80 -16.42
N LEU A 631 -23.34 15.56 -17.50
CA LEU A 631 -24.17 16.72 -17.87
C LEU A 631 -25.63 16.36 -18.14
N GLU A 632 -25.89 15.17 -18.70
CA GLU A 632 -27.23 14.64 -19.00
C GLU A 632 -27.92 13.99 -17.79
N GLY A 633 -27.29 13.96 -16.61
CA GLY A 633 -27.95 13.48 -15.39
C GLY A 633 -27.79 11.99 -15.07
N PHE A 634 -26.92 11.27 -15.78
CA PHE A 634 -26.64 9.87 -15.50
C PHE A 634 -25.73 9.71 -14.27
N GLU A 635 -25.95 8.64 -13.51
CA GLU A 635 -25.18 8.36 -12.28
C GLU A 635 -24.08 7.33 -12.50
N ARG A 636 -24.26 6.41 -13.46
CA ARG A 636 -23.39 5.24 -13.62
C ARG A 636 -23.17 4.85 -15.08
N ILE A 637 -21.99 4.31 -15.35
CA ILE A 637 -21.66 3.62 -16.61
C ILE A 637 -21.23 2.20 -16.28
N HIS A 638 -21.91 1.23 -16.87
CA HIS A 638 -21.60 -0.18 -16.80
C HIS A 638 -21.08 -0.64 -18.17
N GLY A 639 -20.26 -1.67 -18.18
CA GLY A 639 -19.81 -2.27 -19.43
C GLY A 639 -19.16 -3.61 -19.22
N ARG A 640 -18.82 -4.25 -20.33
CA ARG A 640 -18.27 -5.60 -20.38
C ARG A 640 -17.02 -5.58 -21.23
N ASN A 641 -15.92 -6.09 -20.67
CA ASN A 641 -14.66 -6.22 -21.39
C ASN A 641 -14.09 -7.61 -21.16
N ARG A 642 -13.51 -8.17 -22.21
CA ARG A 642 -12.85 -9.47 -22.16
C ARG A 642 -11.60 -9.42 -21.29
N ASP A 643 -11.39 -10.44 -20.47
CA ASP A 643 -10.19 -10.57 -19.65
C ASP A 643 -8.95 -10.63 -20.55
N ARG A 644 -7.92 -9.84 -20.21
CA ARG A 644 -6.64 -9.62 -20.91
C ARG A 644 -6.73 -9.06 -22.33
N LEU A 645 -7.58 -9.59 -23.20
CA LEU A 645 -7.71 -9.14 -24.59
C LEU A 645 -8.29 -7.73 -24.72
N ALA A 646 -8.96 -7.21 -23.68
CA ALA A 646 -9.41 -5.82 -23.61
C ALA A 646 -8.68 -5.00 -22.53
N ALA A 647 -7.45 -5.39 -22.15
CA ALA A 647 -6.66 -4.75 -21.09
C ALA A 647 -6.56 -3.22 -21.22
N TYR A 648 -6.34 -2.69 -22.43
CA TYR A 648 -6.25 -1.25 -22.65
C TYR A 648 -7.58 -0.52 -22.40
N MET A 649 -8.71 -1.12 -22.77
CA MET A 649 -10.03 -0.52 -22.54
C MET A 649 -10.37 -0.57 -21.04
N LEU A 650 -10.08 -1.68 -20.37
CA LEU A 650 -10.18 -1.79 -18.91
C LEU A 650 -9.32 -0.73 -18.21
N LYS A 651 -8.07 -0.53 -18.65
CA LYS A 651 -7.19 0.54 -18.14
C LYS A 651 -7.81 1.93 -18.24
N ILE A 652 -8.49 2.22 -19.35
CA ILE A 652 -9.18 3.50 -19.58
C ILE A 652 -10.38 3.63 -18.65
N ASN A 653 -11.26 2.62 -18.61
CA ASN A 653 -12.45 2.64 -17.76
C ASN A 653 -12.06 2.79 -16.27
N PHE A 654 -11.05 2.06 -15.82
CA PHE A 654 -10.60 2.09 -14.43
C PHE A 654 -9.88 3.41 -14.09
N SER A 655 -9.27 4.10 -15.07
CA SER A 655 -8.76 5.47 -14.86
C SER A 655 -9.87 6.49 -14.54
N LEU A 656 -11.13 6.16 -14.81
CA LEU A 656 -12.31 6.97 -14.50
C LEU A 656 -13.05 6.52 -13.23
N GLY A 657 -12.42 5.66 -12.42
CA GLY A 657 -13.02 5.15 -11.17
C GLY A 657 -13.95 3.95 -11.40
N ALA A 658 -13.81 3.22 -12.51
CA ALA A 658 -14.49 1.95 -12.68
C ALA A 658 -13.88 0.86 -11.78
N ILE A 659 -14.74 -0.03 -11.30
CA ILE A 659 -14.35 -1.23 -10.54
C ILE A 659 -14.99 -2.46 -11.17
N GLU A 660 -14.42 -3.64 -10.90
CA GLU A 660 -15.06 -4.91 -11.26
C GLU A 660 -16.35 -5.04 -10.44
N ASN A 661 -17.47 -5.21 -11.13
CA ASN A 661 -18.76 -5.49 -10.51
C ASN A 661 -18.94 -6.99 -10.29
N TYR A 662 -18.68 -7.79 -11.33
CA TYR A 662 -18.65 -9.25 -11.27
C TYR A 662 -17.89 -9.82 -12.46
N TYR A 663 -17.52 -11.09 -12.34
CA TYR A 663 -16.74 -11.85 -13.30
C TYR A 663 -17.58 -13.00 -13.87
N ILE A 664 -17.57 -13.18 -15.20
CA ILE A 664 -18.27 -14.29 -15.86
C ILE A 664 -17.23 -15.19 -16.55
N SER A 665 -17.18 -16.46 -16.16
CA SER A 665 -16.26 -17.41 -16.78
C SER A 665 -16.85 -17.97 -18.08
N GLU A 666 -15.97 -18.15 -19.08
CA GLU A 666 -16.24 -18.74 -20.39
C GLU A 666 -17.44 -18.16 -21.15
N ASP A 667 -17.67 -16.85 -21.03
CA ASP A 667 -18.87 -16.22 -21.57
C ASP A 667 -18.80 -15.99 -23.09
N TYR A 668 -17.62 -15.70 -23.65
CA TYR A 668 -17.49 -15.56 -25.10
C TYR A 668 -17.66 -16.92 -25.82
N PRO A 669 -18.48 -16.99 -26.89
CA PRO A 669 -18.82 -18.24 -27.56
C PRO A 669 -17.73 -18.72 -28.54
N ASP A 670 -16.59 -18.06 -28.57
CA ASP A 670 -15.45 -18.41 -29.41
C ASP A 670 -14.48 -19.39 -28.71
N PHE A 671 -13.47 -19.87 -29.42
CA PHE A 671 -12.46 -20.81 -28.88
C PHE A 671 -11.11 -20.15 -28.59
N SER A 672 -11.07 -18.81 -28.54
CA SER A 672 -9.81 -18.10 -28.27
C SER A 672 -9.47 -18.11 -26.78
N ALA A 673 -8.21 -17.90 -26.41
CA ALA A 673 -7.80 -17.83 -25.00
C ALA A 673 -8.50 -16.68 -24.25
N TYR A 674 -8.61 -16.78 -22.92
CA TYR A 674 -9.21 -15.75 -22.06
C TYR A 674 -10.67 -15.42 -22.39
N ARG A 675 -11.54 -16.44 -22.43
CA ARG A 675 -12.98 -16.30 -22.76
C ARG A 675 -13.81 -15.62 -21.66
N ASP A 676 -13.17 -15.35 -20.52
CA ASP A 676 -13.79 -14.76 -19.36
C ASP A 676 -14.06 -13.26 -19.57
N VAL A 677 -15.09 -12.75 -18.88
CA VAL A 677 -15.59 -11.38 -19.03
C VAL A 677 -15.64 -10.68 -17.70
N ILE A 678 -15.11 -9.46 -17.71
CA ILE A 678 -15.14 -8.52 -16.60
C ILE A 678 -16.28 -7.54 -16.86
N CYS A 679 -17.33 -7.63 -16.03
CA CYS A 679 -18.37 -6.62 -15.99
C CYS A 679 -17.94 -5.54 -15.02
N TYR A 680 -17.74 -4.31 -15.50
CA TYR A 680 -17.33 -3.18 -14.68
C TYR A 680 -18.49 -2.24 -14.39
N SER A 681 -18.38 -1.49 -13.30
CA SER A 681 -19.30 -0.41 -12.93
C SER A 681 -18.49 0.82 -12.55
N GLN A 682 -18.89 1.97 -13.06
CA GLN A 682 -18.24 3.25 -12.84
C GLN A 682 -19.26 4.25 -12.29
N LEU A 683 -18.92 4.90 -11.18
CA LEU A 683 -19.73 5.95 -10.60
C LEU A 683 -19.33 7.31 -11.21
N ILE A 684 -20.27 7.99 -11.87
CA ILE A 684 -20.03 9.28 -12.52
C ILE A 684 -20.13 10.43 -11.52
N ARG A 685 -21.02 10.30 -10.52
CA ARG A 685 -21.30 11.36 -9.54
C ARG A 685 -20.96 10.95 -8.12
N TRP A 686 -20.42 11.87 -7.33
CA TRP A 686 -20.22 11.61 -5.91
C TRP A 686 -21.54 11.72 -5.14
N LYS A 687 -21.68 10.87 -4.12
CA LYS A 687 -22.81 10.93 -3.20
C LYS A 687 -22.34 11.53 -1.88
N LYS A 688 -23.22 12.29 -1.23
CA LYS A 688 -22.95 12.82 0.11
C LYS A 688 -22.61 11.64 1.03
N PRO A 689 -21.48 11.69 1.79
CA PRO A 689 -21.12 10.63 2.71
C PRO A 689 -22.16 10.53 3.84
N GLN A 690 -22.26 9.35 4.45
CA GLN A 690 -23.07 9.19 5.65
C GLN A 690 -22.36 9.89 6.81
N LEU A 691 -23.10 10.70 7.57
CA LEU A 691 -22.59 11.38 8.75
C LEU A 691 -22.08 10.35 9.78
N ASN A 692 -20.86 10.54 10.27
CA ASN A 692 -20.25 9.70 11.30
C ASN A 692 -19.58 10.55 12.39
N LEU A 693 -19.95 10.31 13.63
CA LEU A 693 -19.52 11.07 14.80
C LEU A 693 -18.43 10.36 15.61
N SER A 694 -17.75 9.34 15.06
CA SER A 694 -16.75 8.53 15.77
C SER A 694 -15.43 8.37 15.03
N GLN A 695 -15.34 8.79 13.76
CA GLN A 695 -14.19 8.52 12.89
C GLN A 695 -13.13 9.64 12.89
N GLY A 696 -13.22 10.64 13.76
CA GLY A 696 -12.31 11.80 13.78
C GLY A 696 -10.82 11.44 13.73
N PRO A 697 -10.32 10.45 14.50
CA PRO A 697 -8.91 10.04 14.44
C PRO A 697 -8.53 9.30 13.15
N SER A 698 -9.44 8.55 12.52
CA SER A 698 -9.15 7.76 11.32
C SER A 698 -9.40 8.52 10.02
N SER A 699 -10.33 9.47 10.03
CA SER A 699 -10.90 10.18 8.89
C SER A 699 -11.06 11.68 9.24
N PRO A 700 -9.95 12.42 9.41
CA PRO A 700 -10.02 13.80 9.91
C PRO A 700 -10.62 14.78 8.89
N LEU A 701 -10.45 14.53 7.59
CA LEU A 701 -10.92 15.40 6.50
C LEU A 701 -12.35 15.03 6.11
N GLY A 702 -13.30 15.98 6.21
CA GLY A 702 -14.69 15.79 5.77
C GLY A 702 -15.03 16.49 4.45
N ILE A 703 -16.27 16.34 3.99
CA ILE A 703 -16.72 16.87 2.69
C ILE A 703 -16.72 18.41 2.63
N ILE A 704 -16.98 19.07 3.74
CA ILE A 704 -16.94 20.54 3.86
C ILE A 704 -15.49 21.02 3.83
N ASP A 705 -14.55 20.20 4.29
CA ASP A 705 -13.12 20.54 4.29
C ASP A 705 -12.49 20.41 2.90
N LEU A 706 -13.06 19.61 2.01
CA LEU A 706 -12.48 19.29 0.71
C LEU A 706 -12.63 20.45 -0.29
N ASN A 707 -11.57 20.78 -1.02
CA ASN A 707 -11.56 21.81 -2.06
C ASN A 707 -10.64 21.44 -3.23
N MET A 708 -10.81 22.10 -4.38
CA MET A 708 -10.01 21.78 -5.57
C MET A 708 -8.53 22.15 -5.47
N ASP A 709 -8.16 23.16 -4.67
CA ASP A 709 -6.75 23.51 -4.50
C ASP A 709 -6.01 22.39 -3.77
N PHE A 710 -6.62 21.83 -2.73
CA PHE A 710 -6.11 20.64 -2.05
C PHE A 710 -6.04 19.44 -3.00
N ILE A 711 -7.11 19.12 -3.74
CA ILE A 711 -7.14 17.99 -4.67
C ILE A 711 -6.03 18.13 -5.72
N LYS A 712 -5.90 19.29 -6.37
CA LYS A 712 -4.87 19.55 -7.39
C LYS A 712 -3.46 19.41 -6.83
N LYS A 713 -3.22 19.96 -5.64
CA LYS A 713 -1.91 19.87 -4.96
C LYS A 713 -1.55 18.43 -4.61
N ARG A 714 -2.53 17.61 -4.19
CA ARG A 714 -2.30 16.23 -3.71
C ARG A 714 -2.48 15.15 -4.77
N LEU A 715 -3.06 15.45 -5.92
CA LEU A 715 -3.26 14.48 -7.00
C LEU A 715 -1.96 13.79 -7.45
N PRO A 716 -0.79 14.48 -7.58
CA PRO A 716 0.46 13.82 -7.94
C PRO A 716 0.89 12.72 -6.97
N VAL A 717 0.63 12.87 -5.67
CA VAL A 717 1.00 11.88 -4.63
C VAL A 717 -0.07 10.80 -4.42
N MET A 718 -1.28 11.00 -4.95
CA MET A 718 -2.28 9.92 -5.06
C MET A 718 -1.94 8.98 -6.21
N VAL A 719 -1.57 9.57 -7.37
CA VAL A 719 -1.28 8.85 -8.63
C VAL A 719 0.11 8.21 -8.60
N ASN A 720 1.07 8.80 -7.89
CA ASN A 720 2.41 8.23 -7.73
C ASN A 720 2.61 7.74 -6.30
N LYS A 721 3.69 6.98 -6.12
CA LYS A 721 4.12 6.56 -4.78
C LYS A 721 5.62 6.42 -4.74
N VAL A 722 6.25 7.08 -3.77
CA VAL A 722 7.69 6.99 -3.55
C VAL A 722 8.00 6.35 -2.21
N CYS A 723 9.22 5.83 -2.10
CA CYS A 723 9.77 5.37 -0.84
C CYS A 723 10.27 6.59 -0.05
N LEU A 724 9.45 7.10 0.87
CA LEU A 724 9.73 8.33 1.65
C LEU A 724 11.02 8.27 2.48
N SER A 725 11.57 7.08 2.74
CA SER A 725 12.87 6.92 3.40
C SER A 725 14.08 7.08 2.47
N ASN A 726 13.86 7.13 1.16
CA ASN A 726 14.90 7.22 0.14
C ASN A 726 14.89 8.59 -0.54
N VAL A 727 13.73 9.05 -1.01
CA VAL A 727 13.53 10.35 -1.66
C VAL A 727 12.24 10.96 -1.15
N VAL A 728 12.19 12.29 -1.06
CA VAL A 728 11.07 13.04 -0.47
C VAL A 728 10.72 14.26 -1.31
N SER A 729 9.52 14.79 -1.12
CA SER A 729 9.11 16.09 -1.63
C SER A 729 9.30 17.18 -0.57
N GLU A 730 9.44 18.44 -1.00
CA GLU A 730 9.43 19.58 -0.07
C GLU A 730 8.08 19.71 0.65
N SER A 731 6.97 19.33 -0.02
CA SER A 731 5.63 19.37 0.58
C SER A 731 5.51 18.41 1.77
N PHE A 732 6.00 17.17 1.64
CA PHE A 732 5.97 16.19 2.72
C PHE A 732 6.72 16.67 3.96
N LEU A 733 7.94 17.19 3.76
CA LEU A 733 8.75 17.67 4.88
C LEU A 733 8.16 18.90 5.56
N THR A 734 7.54 19.80 4.77
CA THR A 734 6.80 20.94 5.29
C THR A 734 5.61 20.46 6.13
N ASP A 735 4.86 19.47 5.65
CA ASP A 735 3.73 18.90 6.40
C ASP A 735 4.19 18.29 7.73
N VAL A 736 5.29 17.52 7.74
CA VAL A 736 5.87 16.94 8.97
C VAL A 736 6.33 18.03 9.93
N LYS A 737 7.01 19.07 9.44
CA LYS A 737 7.45 20.21 10.23
C LYS A 737 6.27 20.96 10.86
N ASP A 738 5.22 21.20 10.09
CA ASP A 738 4.01 21.87 10.55
C ASP A 738 3.35 21.06 11.69
N ILE A 739 3.27 19.73 11.57
CA ILE A 739 2.73 18.86 12.63
C ILE A 739 3.60 18.94 13.90
N LEU A 740 4.92 18.78 13.78
CA LEU A 740 5.83 18.79 14.93
C LEU A 740 5.87 20.16 15.62
N SER A 741 5.61 21.26 14.89
CA SER A 741 5.57 22.60 15.47
C SER A 741 4.48 22.78 16.54
N LEU A 742 3.44 21.92 16.53
CA LEU A 742 2.36 21.92 17.50
C LEU A 742 2.76 21.34 18.86
N LEU A 743 3.90 20.68 18.95
CA LEU A 743 4.40 20.07 20.19
C LEU A 743 5.28 21.06 20.98
N PRO A 744 5.50 20.82 22.29
CA PRO A 744 6.53 21.51 23.06
C PRO A 744 7.90 21.39 22.39
N GLU A 745 8.73 22.44 22.49
CA GLU A 745 10.03 22.51 21.79
C GLU A 745 10.92 21.29 22.05
N ASP A 746 10.98 20.84 23.30
CA ASP A 746 11.76 19.66 23.71
C ASP A 746 11.33 18.35 23.03
N LEU A 747 10.09 18.25 22.56
CA LEU A 747 9.51 17.04 21.96
C LEU A 747 9.54 17.03 20.43
N ARG A 748 10.13 18.05 19.79
CA ARG A 748 10.13 18.22 18.33
C ARG A 748 11.20 17.37 17.63
N HIS A 749 11.34 16.12 18.05
CA HIS A 749 12.20 15.13 17.42
C HIS A 749 11.39 13.89 17.10
N GLY A 750 11.15 13.61 15.83
CA GLY A 750 10.12 12.67 15.44
C GLY A 750 10.51 11.63 14.41
N TYR A 751 9.71 10.58 14.36
CA TYR A 751 9.74 9.60 13.28
C TYR A 751 8.36 9.55 12.63
N THR A 752 8.31 9.63 11.31
CA THR A 752 7.09 9.30 10.56
C THR A 752 6.88 7.79 10.56
N THR A 753 5.63 7.35 10.50
CA THR A 753 5.24 5.94 10.51
C THR A 753 3.97 5.74 9.69
N SER A 754 3.66 4.49 9.39
CA SER A 754 2.48 4.14 8.61
C SER A 754 1.21 3.98 9.46
N GLY A 755 1.32 3.86 10.79
CA GLY A 755 0.20 3.60 11.71
C GLY A 755 0.67 3.49 13.16
N GLN A 756 -0.27 3.34 14.12
CA GLN A 756 0.08 3.38 15.55
C GLN A 756 0.93 2.17 15.99
N SER A 757 0.73 0.98 15.42
CA SER A 757 1.55 -0.20 15.76
C SER A 757 3.02 0.05 15.45
N GLU A 758 3.31 0.74 14.35
CA GLU A 758 4.67 1.12 13.98
C GLU A 758 5.25 2.20 14.90
N CYS A 759 4.42 3.13 15.38
CA CYS A 759 4.83 4.08 16.41
C CYS A 759 5.31 3.37 17.67
N VAL A 760 4.54 2.41 18.17
CA VAL A 760 4.89 1.61 19.35
C VAL A 760 6.26 0.95 19.15
N ASP A 761 6.44 0.26 18.03
CA ASP A 761 7.68 -0.42 17.69
C ASP A 761 8.88 0.53 17.64
N LYS A 762 8.74 1.71 17.04
CA LYS A 762 9.84 2.69 16.96
C LYS A 762 10.20 3.25 18.31
N LEU A 763 9.23 3.64 19.13
CA LEU A 763 9.49 4.19 20.46
C LEU A 763 10.13 3.15 21.38
N VAL A 764 9.65 1.91 21.38
CA VAL A 764 10.27 0.81 22.14
C VAL A 764 11.73 0.63 21.71
N LYS A 765 11.99 0.52 20.41
CA LYS A 765 13.38 0.38 19.90
C LYS A 765 14.26 1.59 20.24
N SER A 766 13.71 2.80 20.22
CA SER A 766 14.46 4.02 20.51
C SER A 766 14.94 4.05 21.96
N ILE A 767 14.03 3.75 22.88
CA ILE A 767 14.32 3.66 24.32
C ILE A 767 15.29 2.48 24.59
N TRP A 768 15.03 1.31 23.98
CA TRP A 768 15.89 0.14 24.09
C TRP A 768 17.34 0.42 23.68
N TYR A 769 17.53 1.02 22.50
CA TYR A 769 18.86 1.33 21.97
C TYR A 769 19.60 2.34 22.84
N LYS A 770 18.89 3.35 23.38
CA LYS A 770 19.46 4.33 24.30
C LYS A 770 20.00 3.66 25.56
N TYR A 771 19.23 2.76 26.16
CA TYR A 771 19.67 2.06 27.37
C TYR A 771 20.79 1.06 27.07
N LYS A 772 20.68 0.26 26.01
CA LYS A 772 21.67 -0.78 25.66
C LYS A 772 23.08 -0.21 25.47
N THR A 773 23.17 1.05 25.05
CA THR A 773 24.44 1.75 24.82
C THR A 773 24.96 2.52 26.05
N SER A 774 24.23 2.53 27.17
CA SER A 774 24.63 3.19 28.42
C SER A 774 25.36 2.24 29.38
N GLU A 775 26.34 2.75 30.14
CA GLU A 775 27.06 2.00 31.17
C GLU A 775 26.15 1.53 32.32
N ASP A 776 24.99 2.19 32.48
CA ASP A 776 24.00 1.92 33.52
C ASP A 776 23.01 0.78 33.17
N TYR A 777 23.19 0.06 32.05
CA TYR A 777 22.14 -0.79 31.44
C TYR A 777 21.48 -1.76 32.43
N PRO A 778 20.25 -1.48 32.89
CA PRO A 778 19.52 -2.44 33.66
C PRO A 778 18.84 -3.40 32.66
N LYS A 779 18.74 -4.68 33.02
CA LYS A 779 18.11 -5.75 32.20
C LYS A 779 16.57 -5.58 32.14
N ASN A 780 16.09 -4.38 31.80
CA ASN A 780 14.69 -4.03 31.87
C ASN A 780 14.01 -4.40 30.56
N ASN A 781 13.30 -5.52 30.58
CA ASN A 781 12.53 -6.00 29.43
C ASN A 781 11.01 -5.84 29.64
N LYS A 782 10.55 -5.44 30.84
CA LYS A 782 9.11 -5.36 31.16
C LYS A 782 8.53 -3.97 30.83
N LEU A 783 7.41 -3.93 30.13
CA LEU A 783 6.64 -2.70 29.92
C LEU A 783 5.56 -2.56 31.01
N LEU A 784 5.13 -1.33 31.33
CA LEU A 784 3.99 -1.09 32.23
C LEU A 784 2.90 -0.33 31.48
N THR A 785 1.65 -0.77 31.61
CA THR A 785 0.47 -0.05 31.12
C THR A 785 -0.75 -0.34 31.99
N PHE A 786 -1.92 0.13 31.58
CA PHE A 786 -3.17 0.03 32.33
C PHE A 786 -4.26 -0.65 31.49
N SER A 787 -5.16 -1.38 32.15
CA SER A 787 -6.24 -2.13 31.50
C SER A 787 -7.12 -1.22 30.64
N GLY A 788 -7.50 -1.65 29.43
CA GLY A 788 -8.39 -0.88 28.55
C GLY A 788 -7.71 0.21 27.73
N HIS A 789 -6.42 0.51 27.98
CA HIS A 789 -5.64 1.37 27.10
C HIS A 789 -5.27 0.66 25.80
N TYR A 790 -5.26 1.41 24.70
CA TYR A 790 -5.09 0.92 23.34
C TYR A 790 -3.90 1.57 22.63
N PHE A 791 -3.07 0.75 22.00
CA PHE A 791 -1.85 1.15 21.28
C PHE A 791 -1.73 0.48 19.90
N GLY A 792 -2.82 -0.13 19.41
CA GLY A 792 -2.88 -0.86 18.16
C GLY A 792 -2.81 -2.38 18.30
N GLU A 793 -3.08 -3.06 17.18
CA GLU A 793 -3.08 -4.53 17.07
C GLU A 793 -2.17 -5.07 15.96
N GLY A 794 -1.53 -4.20 15.18
CA GLY A 794 -0.75 -4.60 14.01
C GLY A 794 0.60 -5.25 14.34
N SER A 795 1.21 -4.93 15.49
CA SER A 795 2.48 -5.54 15.93
C SER A 795 2.36 -6.33 17.23
N ALA A 796 3.29 -7.26 17.47
CA ALA A 796 3.28 -8.03 18.72
C ALA A 796 3.52 -7.15 19.96
N LEU A 797 4.30 -6.07 19.84
CA LEU A 797 4.48 -5.08 20.92
C LEU A 797 3.18 -4.34 21.19
N ALA A 798 2.54 -3.79 20.15
CA ALA A 798 1.28 -3.08 20.27
C ALA A 798 0.18 -3.97 20.88
N ARG A 799 0.03 -5.21 20.40
CA ARG A 799 -0.92 -6.18 20.99
C ARG A 799 -0.61 -6.50 22.44
N SER A 800 0.66 -6.66 22.81
CA SER A 800 1.04 -6.95 24.20
C SER A 800 0.66 -5.80 25.14
N LEU A 801 0.76 -4.54 24.68
CA LEU A 801 0.30 -3.36 25.43
C LEU A 801 -1.23 -3.25 25.44
N SER A 802 -1.91 -3.50 24.32
CA SER A 802 -3.35 -3.29 24.17
C SER A 802 -4.24 -4.40 24.76
N LEU A 803 -3.92 -5.68 24.51
CA LEU A 803 -4.84 -6.81 24.73
C LEU A 803 -4.56 -7.56 26.03
N ALA A 804 -5.60 -8.01 26.74
CA ALA A 804 -5.45 -8.58 28.08
C ALA A 804 -4.79 -9.97 28.14
N ASP A 805 -4.98 -10.80 27.11
CA ASP A 805 -4.66 -12.23 27.16
C ASP A 805 -3.36 -12.62 26.44
N ASP A 806 -2.58 -13.52 27.08
CA ASP A 806 -1.39 -14.20 26.52
C ASP A 806 -0.44 -13.26 25.75
N PRO A 807 0.14 -12.23 26.42
CA PRO A 807 0.99 -11.27 25.74
C PRO A 807 2.28 -11.93 25.27
N TYR A 808 2.71 -11.57 24.05
CA TYR A 808 3.98 -12.06 23.49
C TYR A 808 5.16 -11.48 24.26
N PHE A 809 5.20 -10.15 24.43
CA PHE A 809 6.22 -9.46 25.22
C PHE A 809 5.77 -9.27 26.68
N PRO A 810 6.69 -9.21 27.65
CA PRO A 810 6.35 -9.07 29.06
C PRO A 810 5.81 -7.66 29.35
N VAL A 811 4.54 -7.58 29.74
CA VAL A 811 3.83 -6.34 30.08
C VAL A 811 3.14 -6.50 31.43
N GLN A 812 3.40 -5.58 32.38
CA GLN A 812 2.56 -5.42 33.57
C GLN A 812 1.36 -4.56 33.21
N LYS A 813 0.15 -5.05 33.54
CA LYS A 813 -1.08 -4.29 33.38
C LYS A 813 -1.73 -4.05 34.73
N LEU A 814 -1.78 -2.79 35.14
CA LEU A 814 -2.53 -2.36 36.31
C LEU A 814 -3.96 -1.99 35.91
N ASN A 815 -4.86 -1.81 36.88
CA ASN A 815 -6.20 -1.30 36.59
C ASN A 815 -6.12 0.14 36.05
N ALA A 816 -7.06 0.51 35.18
CA ALA A 816 -7.15 1.88 34.67
C ALA A 816 -7.44 2.89 35.81
N PRO A 817 -6.85 4.10 35.73
CA PRO A 817 -7.31 5.20 36.56
C PRO A 817 -8.76 5.56 36.22
N SER A 818 -9.56 5.84 37.24
CA SER A 818 -10.99 6.18 37.12
C SER A 818 -11.36 7.47 37.82
N GLY A 819 -10.38 8.25 38.31
CA GLY A 819 -10.60 9.38 39.21
C GLY A 819 -10.70 8.92 40.66
N ASP A 820 -11.67 8.05 40.95
CA ASP A 820 -11.93 7.56 42.31
C ASP A 820 -10.81 6.66 42.87
N ASN A 821 -10.14 5.90 42.00
CA ASN A 821 -9.08 4.96 42.37
C ASN A 821 -7.66 5.50 42.13
N ASP A 822 -7.52 6.75 41.67
CA ASP A 822 -6.25 7.30 41.16
C ASP A 822 -5.10 7.19 42.17
N SER A 823 -5.37 7.48 43.45
CA SER A 823 -4.36 7.39 44.52
C SER A 823 -3.89 5.95 44.78
N GLU A 824 -4.81 4.98 44.68
CA GLU A 824 -4.47 3.55 44.81
C GLU A 824 -3.60 3.10 43.64
N ILE A 825 -4.00 3.46 42.41
CA ILE A 825 -3.27 3.09 41.20
C ILE A 825 -1.87 3.72 41.19
N LEU A 826 -1.72 4.99 41.57
CA LEU A 826 -0.40 5.62 41.71
C LEU A 826 0.48 4.91 42.75
N SER A 827 -0.11 4.46 43.86
CA SER A 827 0.63 3.68 44.87
C SER A 827 1.07 2.32 44.33
N GLN A 828 0.24 1.66 43.50
CA GLN A 828 0.62 0.42 42.81
C GLN A 828 1.72 0.67 41.78
N VAL A 829 1.63 1.74 40.98
CA VAL A 829 2.69 2.15 40.05
C VAL A 829 3.99 2.39 40.80
N GLU A 830 3.98 3.15 41.90
CA GLU A 830 5.18 3.38 42.70
C GLU A 830 5.79 2.06 43.21
N ASN A 831 4.98 1.13 43.71
CA ASN A 831 5.45 -0.18 44.16
C ASN A 831 6.07 -0.99 43.01
N GLU A 832 5.47 -0.97 41.82
CA GLU A 832 6.01 -1.63 40.64
C GLU A 832 7.35 -1.00 40.22
N LEU A 833 7.40 0.33 40.07
CA LEU A 833 8.62 1.03 39.64
C LEU A 833 9.76 0.92 40.67
N LYS A 834 9.44 0.85 41.97
CA LYS A 834 10.41 0.68 43.05
C LYS A 834 11.02 -0.72 43.09
N ASN A 835 10.21 -1.76 42.86
CA ASN A 835 10.63 -3.15 43.02
C ASN A 835 11.00 -3.84 41.69
N GLY A 836 10.66 -3.20 40.56
CA GLY A 836 10.74 -3.78 39.23
C GLY A 836 11.67 -3.03 38.29
N THR A 837 12.03 -3.74 37.23
CA THR A 837 12.89 -3.29 36.14
C THR A 837 12.05 -3.00 34.90
N TYR A 838 11.60 -1.75 34.76
CA TYR A 838 10.70 -1.33 33.69
C TYR A 838 11.43 -0.62 32.55
N HIS A 839 11.09 -0.98 31.32
CA HIS A 839 11.57 -0.33 30.10
C HIS A 839 10.92 1.05 29.94
N SER A 840 9.63 1.15 30.21
CA SER A 840 8.82 2.37 30.02
C SER A 840 7.40 2.17 30.56
N VAL A 841 6.74 3.27 30.92
CA VAL A 841 5.32 3.34 31.28
C VAL A 841 4.52 3.92 30.11
N TRP A 842 3.43 3.25 29.71
CA TRP A 842 2.60 3.63 28.57
C TRP A 842 1.19 3.97 29.00
N ILE A 843 0.67 5.11 28.53
CA ILE A 843 -0.68 5.56 28.84
C ILE A 843 -1.31 6.31 27.66
N GLU A 844 -2.63 6.20 27.53
CA GLU A 844 -3.44 7.11 26.71
C GLU A 844 -4.02 8.19 27.63
N PRO A 845 -3.77 9.49 27.39
CA PRO A 845 -4.43 10.54 28.14
C PRO A 845 -5.96 10.56 27.95
N ILE A 846 -6.43 10.08 26.79
CA ILE A 846 -7.84 9.78 26.50
C ILE A 846 -7.92 8.37 25.92
N MET A 847 -8.63 7.47 26.59
CA MET A 847 -8.68 6.05 26.21
C MET A 847 -9.48 5.86 24.91
N GLN A 848 -8.83 5.46 23.81
CA GLN A 848 -9.46 5.45 22.48
C GLN A 848 -10.70 4.54 22.33
N LYS A 849 -10.85 3.54 23.20
CA LYS A 849 -11.96 2.58 23.11
C LYS A 849 -13.21 3.02 23.85
N ILE A 850 -13.09 3.95 24.79
CA ILE A 850 -14.21 4.41 25.63
C ILE A 850 -14.23 5.93 25.82
N MET A 851 -13.34 6.66 25.14
CA MET A 851 -13.15 8.11 25.25
C MET A 851 -13.03 8.65 26.68
N TYR A 852 -12.64 7.79 27.63
CA TYR A 852 -12.48 8.18 29.02
C TYR A 852 -11.26 9.08 29.16
N LYS A 853 -11.44 10.25 29.76
CA LYS A 853 -10.39 11.23 29.98
C LYS A 853 -9.70 10.98 31.32
N VAL A 854 -8.42 10.60 31.28
CA VAL A 854 -7.61 10.41 32.49
C VAL A 854 -7.44 11.76 33.19
N SER A 855 -7.52 11.78 34.52
CA SER A 855 -7.43 13.02 35.31
C SER A 855 -6.05 13.67 35.18
N LEU A 856 -6.01 15.00 35.20
CA LEU A 856 -4.75 15.74 35.14
C LEU A 856 -3.87 15.47 36.37
N ASP A 857 -4.50 15.32 37.54
CA ASP A 857 -3.81 15.00 38.80
C ASP A 857 -3.12 13.63 38.73
N PHE A 858 -3.79 12.63 38.15
CA PHE A 858 -3.17 11.33 37.91
C PHE A 858 -2.00 11.42 36.94
N LEU A 859 -2.15 12.12 35.81
CA LEU A 859 -1.05 12.28 34.84
C LEU A 859 0.17 12.98 35.45
N ASN A 860 -0.04 14.01 36.29
CA ASN A 860 1.02 14.69 37.03
C ASN A 860 1.68 13.78 38.06
N GLY A 861 0.89 12.99 38.80
CA GLY A 861 1.39 11.99 39.73
C GLY A 861 2.24 10.94 39.03
N LEU A 862 1.77 10.44 37.88
CA LEU A 862 2.45 9.45 37.07
C LEU A 862 3.79 9.97 36.53
N ARG A 863 3.81 11.20 36.00
CA ARG A 863 5.04 11.88 35.58
C ARG A 863 6.04 12.00 36.73
N SER A 864 5.57 12.43 37.91
CA SER A 864 6.42 12.58 39.11
C SER A 864 7.05 11.24 39.54
N LEU A 865 6.30 10.14 39.47
CA LEU A 865 6.83 8.80 39.74
C LEU A 865 7.83 8.36 38.68
N CYS A 866 7.54 8.57 37.40
CA CYS A 866 8.45 8.27 36.30
C CYS A 866 9.79 9.01 36.44
N ASP A 867 9.76 10.29 36.84
CA ASP A 867 10.97 11.09 37.11
C ASP A 867 11.75 10.55 38.31
N LYS A 868 11.05 10.26 39.42
CA LYS A 868 11.64 9.72 40.65
C LYS A 868 12.40 8.41 40.41
N TYR A 869 11.83 7.51 39.60
CA TYR A 869 12.41 6.20 39.31
C TYR A 869 13.16 6.13 37.97
N LYS A 870 13.29 7.26 37.25
CA LYS A 870 13.97 7.38 35.95
C LYS A 870 13.45 6.41 34.88
N VAL A 871 12.14 6.20 34.83
CA VAL A 871 11.48 5.35 33.84
C VAL A 871 10.78 6.24 32.80
N PRO A 872 10.98 6.02 31.49
CA PRO A 872 10.38 6.86 30.47
C PRO A 872 8.85 6.74 30.47
N LEU A 873 8.17 7.89 30.41
CA LEU A 873 6.72 7.97 30.22
C LEU A 873 6.41 8.16 28.73
N VAL A 874 5.52 7.32 28.21
CA VAL A 874 5.10 7.31 26.80
C VAL A 874 3.61 7.60 26.68
N PHE A 875 3.27 8.63 25.92
CA PHE A 875 1.87 8.98 25.62
C PHE A 875 1.44 8.48 24.25
N ASN A 876 0.24 7.90 24.17
CA ASN A 876 -0.51 7.80 22.94
C ASN A 876 -1.53 8.96 22.88
N GLU A 877 -1.24 9.97 22.06
CA GLU A 877 -2.02 11.19 21.95
C GLU A 877 -3.04 11.19 20.80
N THR A 878 -3.29 10.03 20.19
CA THR A 878 -4.22 9.88 19.06
C THR A 878 -5.60 10.47 19.37
N ALA A 879 -6.20 10.11 20.52
CA ALA A 879 -7.49 10.64 20.94
C ALA A 879 -7.41 11.99 21.68
N SER A 880 -6.26 12.35 22.29
CA SER A 880 -6.13 13.60 23.05
C SER A 880 -5.80 14.82 22.20
N SER A 881 -5.30 14.60 20.97
CA SER A 881 -4.96 15.64 20.01
C SER A 881 -6.17 16.45 19.51
N VAL A 882 -5.92 17.52 18.76
CA VAL A 882 -6.97 18.40 18.18
C VAL A 882 -7.83 19.07 19.26
N TYR A 883 -7.19 19.54 20.34
CA TYR A 883 -7.84 20.23 21.46
C TYR A 883 -8.93 19.40 22.16
N ARG A 884 -8.87 18.06 22.11
CA ARG A 884 -9.88 17.18 22.74
C ARG A 884 -9.68 17.07 24.24
N TYR A 885 -8.43 17.02 24.71
CA TYR A 885 -8.16 17.00 26.16
C TYR A 885 -8.39 18.37 26.80
N SER A 886 -7.93 19.45 26.15
CA SER A 886 -8.06 20.84 26.61
C SER A 886 -8.39 21.75 25.45
N ASN A 887 -9.20 22.79 25.72
CA ASN A 887 -9.50 23.82 24.73
C ASN A 887 -8.30 24.75 24.46
N GLU A 888 -7.23 24.72 25.25
CA GLU A 888 -6.09 25.63 25.07
C GLU A 888 -4.94 25.00 24.26
N ASN A 889 -4.73 23.70 24.43
CA ASN A 889 -3.55 23.00 23.92
C ASN A 889 -3.94 21.92 22.91
N TYR A 890 -3.30 21.94 21.73
CA TYR A 890 -3.57 20.96 20.68
C TYR A 890 -3.24 19.54 21.14
N PHE A 891 -2.11 19.38 21.83
CA PHE A 891 -1.63 18.15 22.47
C PHE A 891 -1.53 18.36 23.98
N ILE A 892 -1.82 17.33 24.78
CA ILE A 892 -1.72 17.42 26.24
C ILE A 892 -0.27 17.49 26.71
N SER A 893 0.69 17.12 25.85
CA SER A 893 2.13 17.25 26.11
C SER A 893 2.58 18.65 26.53
N HIS A 894 1.81 19.71 26.24
CA HIS A 894 2.09 21.07 26.74
C HIS A 894 1.84 21.25 28.23
N VAL A 895 0.95 20.45 28.83
CA VAL A 895 0.60 20.53 30.24
C VAL A 895 1.36 19.47 31.05
N VAL A 896 1.37 18.22 30.59
CA VAL A 896 2.14 17.14 31.20
C VAL A 896 3.09 16.57 30.16
N LYS A 897 4.39 16.82 30.34
CA LYS A 897 5.40 16.46 29.35
C LYS A 897 5.80 14.97 29.47
N PRO A 898 5.51 14.12 28.46
CA PRO A 898 6.08 12.77 28.42
C PRO A 898 7.54 12.81 27.94
N ASP A 899 8.25 11.68 28.04
CA ASP A 899 9.58 11.54 27.45
C ASP A 899 9.51 11.24 25.95
N CYS A 900 8.45 10.53 25.56
CA CYS A 900 8.11 10.15 24.19
C CYS A 900 6.59 10.13 24.03
N GLY A 901 6.11 10.30 22.81
CA GLY A 901 4.72 10.03 22.50
C GLY A 901 4.50 9.84 21.01
N PHE A 902 3.27 9.54 20.65
CA PHE A 902 2.88 9.44 19.26
C PHE A 902 1.42 9.84 19.04
N SER A 903 1.08 10.13 17.79
CA SER A 903 -0.30 10.31 17.35
C SER A 903 -0.50 9.59 16.02
N PHE A 904 -1.55 8.78 15.91
CA PHE A 904 -2.06 8.31 14.63
C PHE A 904 -2.91 9.42 13.99
N LEU A 905 -2.60 9.75 12.74
CA LEU A 905 -3.13 10.92 12.05
C LEU A 905 -4.27 10.56 11.08
N GLY A 906 -4.65 9.28 11.03
CA GLY A 906 -5.61 8.74 10.07
C GLY A 906 -4.94 8.22 8.80
N GLY A 907 -5.69 7.41 8.04
CA GLY A 907 -5.19 6.74 6.85
C GLY A 907 -3.94 5.91 7.14
N GLN A 908 -2.84 6.31 6.54
CA GLN A 908 -1.54 5.65 6.64
C GLN A 908 -0.46 6.66 7.03
N ALA A 909 -0.76 7.42 8.08
CA ALA A 909 0.13 8.40 8.68
C ALA A 909 0.08 8.29 10.20
N GLY A 910 1.23 8.07 10.81
CA GLY A 910 1.45 8.22 12.24
C GLY A 910 2.74 9.00 12.48
N ILE A 911 2.83 9.69 13.60
CA ILE A 911 4.02 10.45 13.98
C ILE A 911 4.41 10.13 15.41
N CYS A 912 5.67 9.74 15.60
CA CYS A 912 6.33 9.70 16.90
C CYS A 912 6.94 11.06 17.19
N PHE A 913 6.96 11.46 18.44
CA PHE A 913 7.66 12.64 18.94
C PHE A 913 8.36 12.30 20.25
N LEU A 914 9.60 12.76 20.40
CA LEU A 914 10.50 12.32 21.45
C LEU A 914 11.29 13.52 21.97
N THR A 915 11.73 13.41 23.21
CA THR A 915 12.81 14.26 23.69
C THR A 915 14.12 13.94 22.96
N ARG A 916 15.02 14.92 22.86
CA ARG A 916 16.35 14.74 22.27
C ARG A 916 17.13 13.57 22.88
N THR A 917 16.87 13.24 24.15
CA THR A 917 17.47 12.11 24.87
C THR A 917 17.20 10.75 24.21
N PHE A 918 15.99 10.55 23.71
CA PHE A 918 15.54 9.28 23.13
C PHE A 918 15.50 9.30 21.61
N PHE A 919 15.63 10.47 20.98
CA PHE A 919 15.76 10.57 19.53
C PHE A 919 17.10 10.01 19.05
N LEU A 920 17.04 9.22 17.98
CA LEU A 920 18.19 8.54 17.40
C LEU A 920 18.18 8.82 15.89
N PRO A 921 19.04 9.73 15.41
CA PRO A 921 19.16 10.00 13.97
C PRO A 921 19.73 8.78 13.21
N LYS A 922 20.40 7.87 13.94
CA LYS A 922 20.92 6.58 13.49
C LYS A 922 20.80 5.56 14.64
N PRO A 923 20.63 4.26 14.36
CA PRO A 923 20.77 3.61 13.06
C PRO A 923 19.52 3.71 12.18
N LEU A 924 19.71 3.57 10.86
CA LEU A 924 18.67 3.66 9.82
C LEU A 924 17.49 2.67 10.00
N MET A 925 17.51 1.77 10.99
CA MET A 925 16.44 0.80 11.28
C MET A 925 15.27 1.41 12.07
N LEU A 926 15.45 2.62 12.59
CA LEU A 926 14.37 3.45 13.13
C LEU A 926 13.61 4.18 12.00
N ILE A 927 14.20 4.21 10.81
CA ILE A 927 13.57 4.68 9.58
C ILE A 927 13.04 3.45 8.85
N SER A 928 11.72 3.36 8.67
CA SER A 928 11.15 2.26 7.89
C SER A 928 11.57 2.43 6.44
N THR A 929 11.52 1.37 5.63
CA THR A 929 11.58 1.59 4.17
C THR A 929 10.33 2.29 3.66
N TRP A 930 9.29 2.37 4.48
CA TRP A 930 8.00 2.88 4.08
C TRP A 930 7.30 3.46 5.31
N ASP A 931 7.42 4.79 5.50
CA ASP A 931 6.99 5.51 6.71
C ASP A 931 5.60 6.18 6.54
N GLY A 932 4.70 5.54 5.78
CA GLY A 932 3.37 6.06 5.45
C GLY A 932 3.21 6.58 4.02
N ASP A 933 2.10 7.27 3.76
CA ASP A 933 1.82 7.92 2.48
C ASP A 933 1.67 9.45 2.61
N GLU A 934 2.29 10.20 1.70
CA GLU A 934 2.33 11.66 1.72
C GLU A 934 0.93 12.29 1.65
N PHE A 935 -0.03 11.59 1.02
CA PHE A 935 -1.41 12.05 0.94
C PHE A 935 -2.07 12.12 2.33
N SER A 936 -1.90 11.08 3.16
CA SER A 936 -2.46 10.99 4.50
C SER A 936 -1.92 12.09 5.42
N PHE A 937 -0.61 12.37 5.37
CA PHE A 937 -0.02 13.52 6.08
C PHE A 937 -0.62 14.84 5.59
N GLY A 938 -0.73 15.01 4.27
CA GLY A 938 -1.31 16.20 3.68
C GLY A 938 -2.77 16.44 4.07
N ALA A 939 -3.58 15.38 4.11
CA ALA A 939 -4.98 15.44 4.52
C ALA A 939 -5.14 15.85 5.98
N TYR A 940 -4.31 15.31 6.87
CA TYR A 940 -4.26 15.74 8.28
C TYR A 940 -3.88 17.21 8.41
N VAL A 941 -2.83 17.66 7.69
CA VAL A 941 -2.34 19.04 7.75
C VAL A 941 -3.39 20.05 7.26
N GLU A 942 -4.17 19.69 6.24
CA GLU A 942 -5.26 20.54 5.73
C GLU A 942 -6.28 20.85 6.85
N VAL A 943 -6.74 19.82 7.56
CA VAL A 943 -7.69 19.96 8.67
C VAL A 943 -7.05 20.69 9.84
N MET A 944 -5.81 20.33 10.17
CA MET A 944 -5.05 20.95 11.26
C MET A 944 -4.92 22.47 11.05
N LYS A 945 -4.60 22.93 9.84
CA LYS A 945 -4.51 24.35 9.52
C LYS A 945 -5.85 25.06 9.68
N LYS A 946 -6.95 24.44 9.22
CA LYS A 946 -8.31 25.00 9.40
C LYS A 946 -8.72 25.12 10.85
N VAL A 947 -8.38 24.13 11.67
CA VAL A 947 -8.65 24.15 13.12
C VAL A 947 -7.79 25.21 13.81
N ASN A 948 -6.48 25.24 13.56
CA ASN A 948 -5.56 26.13 14.28
C ASN A 948 -5.74 27.60 13.88
N ASN A 949 -5.96 27.89 12.59
CA ASN A 949 -6.17 29.25 12.12
C ASN A 949 -7.50 29.84 12.62
N ASN A 950 -8.47 28.99 12.97
CA ASN A 950 -9.81 29.39 13.43
C ASN A 950 -10.13 28.77 14.80
N HIS A 951 -9.15 28.78 15.70
CA HIS A 951 -9.20 28.04 16.96
C HIS A 951 -10.44 28.38 17.81
N GLN A 952 -10.76 29.67 18.01
CA GLN A 952 -11.91 30.10 18.82
C GLN A 952 -13.25 29.65 18.21
N GLU A 953 -13.39 29.73 16.89
CA GLU A 953 -14.58 29.22 16.18
C GLU A 953 -14.72 27.71 16.34
N PHE A 954 -13.60 26.98 16.27
CA PHE A 954 -13.59 25.54 16.49
C PHE A 954 -14.00 25.16 17.92
N ILE A 955 -13.59 25.93 18.93
CA ILE A 955 -14.04 25.72 20.32
C ILE A 955 -15.56 25.97 20.44
N ALA A 956 -16.06 27.08 19.87
CA ALA A 956 -17.49 27.37 19.86
C ALA A 956 -18.31 26.28 19.15
N LEU A 957 -17.80 25.77 18.02
CA LEU A 957 -18.39 24.64 17.29
C LEU A 957 -18.50 23.39 18.17
N LYS A 958 -17.45 23.04 18.93
CA LYS A 958 -17.47 21.90 19.86
C LYS A 958 -18.52 22.08 20.95
N GLU A 959 -18.66 23.28 21.50
CA GLU A 959 -19.64 23.59 22.54
C GLU A 959 -21.08 23.44 22.01
N GLU A 960 -21.36 23.99 20.83
CA GLU A 960 -22.66 23.84 20.18
C GLU A 960 -22.97 22.37 19.85
N PHE A 961 -21.99 21.65 19.29
CA PHE A 961 -22.09 20.22 19.00
C PHE A 961 -22.45 19.42 20.26
N ASN A 962 -21.73 19.65 21.37
CA ASN A 962 -22.00 18.96 22.63
C ASN A 962 -23.43 19.22 23.12
N ALA A 963 -23.88 20.48 23.08
CA ALA A 963 -25.21 20.86 23.53
C ALA A 963 -26.31 20.16 22.69
N LYS A 964 -26.17 20.16 21.36
CA LYS A 964 -27.11 19.48 20.46
C LYS A 964 -27.08 17.96 20.63
N LEU A 965 -25.90 17.36 20.75
CA LEU A 965 -25.75 15.93 20.94
C LEU A 965 -26.37 15.48 22.27
N GLN A 966 -26.11 16.20 23.37
CA GLN A 966 -26.72 15.91 24.65
C GLN A 966 -28.25 16.02 24.60
N ALA A 967 -28.79 17.02 23.91
CA ALA A 967 -30.23 17.17 23.71
C ALA A 967 -30.85 16.03 22.86
N LEU A 968 -30.12 15.51 21.87
CA LEU A 968 -30.53 14.33 21.10
C LEU A 968 -30.56 13.09 21.99
N LEU A 969 -29.46 12.85 22.71
CA LEU A 969 -29.24 11.65 23.51
C LEU A 969 -30.14 11.57 24.74
N ALA A 970 -30.53 12.71 25.33
CA ALA A 970 -31.47 12.79 26.45
C ALA A 970 -32.88 12.25 26.14
N LYS A 971 -33.21 12.01 24.85
CA LYS A 971 -34.49 11.42 24.42
C LYS A 971 -34.57 9.92 24.64
N TYR A 972 -33.47 9.26 25.00
CA TYR A 972 -33.34 7.81 25.03
C TYR A 972 -32.88 7.32 26.42
N PRO A 973 -33.21 6.07 26.79
CA PRO A 973 -32.80 5.48 28.08
C PRO A 973 -31.33 5.06 28.03
N ILE A 974 -30.43 6.04 28.05
CA ILE A 974 -28.99 5.82 27.98
C ILE A 974 -28.28 6.22 29.28
N ARG A 975 -27.14 5.60 29.53
CA ARG A 975 -26.15 6.01 30.52
C ARG A 975 -25.01 6.71 29.80
N VAL A 976 -24.85 8.00 30.04
CA VAL A 976 -23.70 8.76 29.55
C VAL A 976 -22.60 8.68 30.59
N ASN A 977 -21.43 8.11 30.23
CA ASN A 977 -20.30 8.05 31.14
C ASN A 977 -19.55 9.40 31.16
N GLU A 978 -19.34 10.02 30.00
CA GLU A 978 -18.83 11.40 29.84
C GLU A 978 -19.09 11.87 28.39
N ILE A 979 -19.68 13.06 28.19
CA ILE A 979 -19.70 13.77 26.89
C ILE A 979 -19.32 15.22 27.17
N SER A 980 -18.06 15.54 26.90
CA SER A 980 -17.49 16.87 27.13
C SER A 980 -16.42 17.14 26.08
N GLY A 981 -16.22 18.42 25.73
CA GLY A 981 -15.13 18.80 24.83
C GLY A 981 -15.18 18.14 23.43
N GLY A 982 -16.37 17.78 22.92
CA GLY A 982 -16.52 17.20 21.59
C GLY A 982 -16.16 15.71 21.52
N ILE A 983 -15.99 15.04 22.66
CA ILE A 983 -15.75 13.60 22.73
C ILE A 983 -16.64 12.96 23.80
N GLY A 984 -16.75 11.64 23.79
CA GLY A 984 -17.44 10.93 24.85
C GLY A 984 -17.78 9.48 24.56
N TYR A 985 -18.50 8.88 25.50
CA TYR A 985 -18.99 7.51 25.41
C TYR A 985 -20.30 7.36 26.18
N PHE A 986 -21.23 6.60 25.60
CA PHE A 986 -22.52 6.31 26.20
C PHE A 986 -22.95 4.87 25.92
N GLU A 987 -23.76 4.33 26.83
CA GLU A 987 -24.33 2.98 26.77
C GLU A 987 -25.86 3.05 26.82
N GLY A 988 -26.54 2.11 26.19
CA GLY A 988 -28.00 1.99 26.25
C GLY A 988 -28.66 1.90 24.87
N ASP A 989 -29.99 1.76 24.90
CA ASP A 989 -30.77 1.50 23.71
C ASP A 989 -31.12 2.80 22.97
N ILE A 990 -30.72 2.87 21.70
CA ILE A 990 -31.04 3.97 20.78
C ILE A 990 -31.60 3.42 19.47
N PRO A 991 -32.44 4.19 18.74
CA PRO A 991 -32.94 3.78 17.44
C PRO A 991 -31.82 3.56 16.42
N THR A 992 -32.02 2.66 15.46
CA THR A 992 -31.03 2.30 14.43
C THR A 992 -30.47 3.52 13.69
N HIS A 993 -31.32 4.46 13.29
CA HIS A 993 -30.88 5.67 12.56
C HIS A 993 -29.97 6.59 13.41
N VAL A 994 -30.09 6.55 14.74
CA VAL A 994 -29.17 7.27 15.65
C VAL A 994 -27.90 6.45 15.86
N ALA A 995 -28.04 5.13 16.04
CA ALA A 995 -26.89 4.23 16.22
C ALA A 995 -25.92 4.27 15.03
N GLU A 996 -26.44 4.43 13.82
CA GLU A 996 -25.65 4.56 12.59
C GLU A 996 -24.70 5.77 12.57
N LEU A 997 -24.94 6.79 13.40
CA LEU A 997 -24.03 7.93 13.54
C LEU A 997 -22.75 7.56 14.30
N PHE A 998 -22.74 6.45 15.06
CA PHE A 998 -21.67 6.13 15.99
C PHE A 998 -21.01 4.78 15.71
N LYS A 999 -19.75 4.64 16.11
CA LYS A 999 -19.02 3.37 16.12
C LYS A 999 -19.30 2.64 17.46
N PRO A 1000 -19.78 1.39 17.42
CA PRO A 1000 -19.92 0.59 18.64
C PRO A 1000 -18.55 0.24 19.22
N SER A 1001 -18.47 0.19 20.55
CA SER A 1001 -17.29 -0.21 21.31
C SER A 1001 -17.70 -0.78 22.66
N GLY A 1002 -17.33 -2.02 22.96
CA GLY A 1002 -17.78 -2.70 24.18
C GLY A 1002 -19.30 -2.76 24.25
N ALA A 1003 -19.88 -2.24 25.34
CA ALA A 1003 -21.32 -2.19 25.57
C ALA A 1003 -22.00 -0.89 25.07
N GLY A 1004 -21.24 0.02 24.46
CA GLY A 1004 -21.71 1.36 24.11
C GLY A 1004 -21.18 1.89 22.78
N PHE A 1005 -21.18 3.21 22.66
CA PHE A 1005 -20.85 3.95 21.44
C PHE A 1005 -19.85 5.07 21.71
N ILE A 1006 -18.91 5.24 20.77
CA ILE A 1006 -17.87 6.28 20.84
C ILE A 1006 -18.37 7.57 20.19
N VAL A 1007 -18.08 8.71 20.81
CA VAL A 1007 -18.22 10.04 20.22
C VAL A 1007 -16.82 10.64 20.07
N CYS A 1008 -16.38 10.83 18.83
CA CYS A 1008 -15.13 11.49 18.45
C CYS A 1008 -15.24 11.98 16.99
N PRO A 1009 -16.07 13.01 16.70
CA PRO A 1009 -16.28 13.53 15.35
C PRO A 1009 -15.06 14.27 14.81
N SER A 1010 -15.00 14.42 13.48
CA SER A 1010 -14.15 15.42 12.81
C SER A 1010 -14.79 16.82 12.89
N ARG A 1011 -14.03 17.86 12.54
CA ARG A 1011 -14.57 19.24 12.44
C ARG A 1011 -15.79 19.29 11.50
N SER A 1012 -15.64 18.82 10.27
CA SER A 1012 -16.72 18.79 9.28
C SER A 1012 -17.92 17.97 9.75
N SER A 1013 -17.73 16.88 10.50
CA SER A 1013 -18.85 16.08 11.02
C SER A 1013 -19.64 16.82 12.10
N MET A 1014 -18.97 17.64 12.93
CA MET A 1014 -19.66 18.50 13.89
C MET A 1014 -20.50 19.57 13.18
N GLU A 1015 -19.93 20.26 12.19
CA GLU A 1015 -20.65 21.27 11.40
C GLU A 1015 -21.87 20.66 10.69
N GLU A 1016 -21.71 19.49 10.08
CA GLU A 1016 -22.78 18.78 9.39
C GLU A 1016 -23.91 18.36 10.35
N PHE A 1017 -23.57 17.76 11.50
CA PHE A 1017 -24.54 17.37 12.53
C PHE A 1017 -25.34 18.55 13.09
N ILE A 1018 -24.72 19.72 13.19
CA ILE A 1018 -25.38 20.93 13.71
C ILE A 1018 -26.39 21.48 12.69
N ASN A 1019 -26.09 21.35 11.40
CA ASN A 1019 -26.93 21.86 10.31
C ASN A 1019 -28.11 20.95 9.96
N GLU A 1020 -27.99 19.64 10.23
CA GLU A 1020 -29.07 18.65 10.15
C GLU A 1020 -30.00 18.70 11.37
#